data_AF-A0A946DDI8-F1
#
_entry.id   AF-A0A946DDI8-F1
#
_cell.length_a   1.000
_cell.length_b   1.000
_cell.length_c   1.000
_cell.angle_alpha   90.00
_cell.angle_beta   90.00
_cell.angle_gamma   90.00
#
_symmetry.space_group_name_H-M   'P 1'
#
loop_
_entity.id
_entity.type
_entity.pdbx_description
1 polymer ?
#
loop_
_entity_poly.entity_id
_entity_poly.type
_entity_poly.pdbx_seq_one_letter_code
_entity_poly.pdbx_strand_id
1 'polypeptide(L)'
;KIMHEKVVNWLDNALVSGQVPQGDFLFHGRLQKPSVFAKDQSGVMQVLFDVSNPEIDYKPGWPVAGQGKGKIDFLNSGMSFDFTDVKYAKSTVDEVHGSISDFRLANLLLDIKTETDAKDLLATLSRLPILNAFDTVQQKTKLLSGPVSSEIKLDIPLTTKLNKKVSVTAKADLKAVSLSIPEWMLDFKDLKGQVEVDNQKITAPSLIGKFYDDNINLSIKPDVKRNRTDFHLMGEVHSQNLLTLTPPSLHQPVSGKSPWDVSVSVRHIAAKKSPILEVSASSSLLGTKIDFPQPATVLQTETQPLNFRAKLFDEGKFSFDLSLADTINASSELNFTPGSASTLKWLNVYVGGFNTIKDRSGVVIKGKAERIDLNDWFEYKDHYFSAKNTDSSSFLQQINSLDLDIDEMILGNQQILNSKIKIENNGALLLGSINSEQIKGDFELPYKPDLLNPFKTDLEYMKLKKSASKREFNIDIEDMPDLYIKSKAVSYEQLKFSNLTLSTKNDANKFIVDQLDFSHEKVTLKSSGHWHFEPVSKEHVSVFNIAIKGSKFGQTVNKLGLGETISGGKVDFNGQIGWGGELYSMNWPTLIGEVDLKLTDGFLRNVDPGAGRFVGLLSFNALPKRLFLDFGDVLKEGMQFNKIKGKFKIKGEILDTNNASMDSVSAKVRIKGETNLRRKTYDQTMIITPKISDTLPILGTLAAGNTVGWGLLLLQKIFKKPIEKSIGIEYKVTGSWEKPQVKLVKKPKIKQESESIYDADR
;
A
#
# COMPACT_ATOMS: atom_id res chain seq x y z
N LYS A 1 70.89 -40.07 -40.47
CA LYS A 1 70.47 -39.40 -39.22
C LYS A 1 69.48 -40.31 -38.50
N ILE A 2 69.71 -40.62 -37.22
CA ILE A 2 68.89 -41.55 -36.41
C ILE A 2 67.56 -40.89 -36.00
N MET A 3 67.52 -39.55 -35.84
CA MET A 3 66.32 -38.74 -35.60
C MET A 3 66.26 -37.53 -36.54
N HIS A 4 65.04 -37.02 -36.80
CA HIS A 4 64.81 -35.83 -37.61
C HIS A 4 65.23 -34.57 -36.86
N GLU A 5 65.79 -33.56 -37.54
CA GLU A 5 66.34 -32.34 -36.90
C GLU A 5 65.32 -31.59 -36.04
N LYS A 6 64.08 -31.48 -36.50
CA LYS A 6 62.96 -30.93 -35.71
C LYS A 6 62.72 -31.65 -34.38
N VAL A 7 62.94 -32.96 -34.31
CA VAL A 7 62.75 -33.75 -33.09
C VAL A 7 63.91 -33.50 -32.13
N VAL A 8 65.13 -33.48 -32.65
CA VAL A 8 66.34 -33.15 -31.86
C VAL A 8 66.22 -31.74 -31.28
N ASN A 9 65.89 -30.75 -32.11
CA ASN A 9 65.68 -29.38 -31.65
C ASN A 9 64.54 -29.26 -30.61
N TRP A 10 63.49 -30.09 -30.70
CA TRP A 10 62.45 -30.09 -29.68
C TRP A 10 62.98 -30.68 -28.37
N LEU A 11 63.65 -31.84 -28.41
CA LEU A 11 64.21 -32.49 -27.21
C LEU A 11 65.24 -31.59 -26.51
N ASP A 12 66.13 -30.95 -27.26
CA ASP A 12 67.20 -30.09 -26.72
C ASP A 12 66.65 -28.84 -26.00
N ASN A 13 65.48 -28.34 -26.42
CA ASN A 13 64.85 -27.18 -25.81
C ASN A 13 63.80 -27.56 -24.76
N ALA A 14 63.11 -28.68 -24.94
CA ALA A 14 62.01 -29.09 -24.09
C ALA A 14 62.47 -29.80 -22.82
N LEU A 15 63.60 -30.50 -22.83
CA LEU A 15 64.15 -31.16 -21.64
C LEU A 15 65.14 -30.21 -20.96
N VAL A 16 64.64 -29.37 -20.05
CA VAL A 16 65.41 -28.30 -19.40
C VAL A 16 66.40 -28.86 -18.38
N SER A 17 65.92 -29.75 -17.50
CA SER A 17 66.74 -30.41 -16.49
C SER A 17 66.14 -31.76 -16.06
N GLY A 18 66.92 -32.61 -15.39
CA GLY A 18 66.47 -33.92 -14.91
C GLY A 18 67.60 -34.90 -14.65
N GLN A 19 67.33 -35.95 -13.87
CA GLN A 19 68.27 -37.04 -13.60
C GLN A 19 67.71 -38.35 -14.14
N VAL A 20 68.57 -39.17 -14.76
CA VAL A 20 68.25 -40.51 -15.25
C VAL A 20 69.11 -41.52 -14.49
N PRO A 21 68.65 -42.04 -13.33
CA PRO A 21 69.47 -42.94 -12.52
C PRO A 21 69.74 -44.30 -13.19
N GLN A 22 68.82 -44.76 -14.03
CA GLN A 22 68.90 -46.04 -14.73
C GLN A 22 68.31 -45.92 -16.15
N GLY A 23 68.94 -46.60 -17.11
CA GLY A 23 68.44 -46.75 -18.47
C GLY A 23 68.78 -48.12 -19.02
N ASP A 24 67.77 -48.85 -19.50
CA ASP A 24 67.89 -50.19 -20.05
C ASP A 24 67.56 -50.17 -21.55
N PHE A 25 68.35 -50.92 -22.34
CA PHE A 25 68.12 -51.07 -23.78
C PHE A 25 68.02 -52.54 -24.15
N LEU A 26 66.89 -52.93 -24.74
CA LEU A 26 66.65 -54.25 -25.28
C LEU A 26 66.46 -54.17 -26.79
N PHE A 27 67.23 -54.97 -27.53
CA PHE A 27 67.06 -55.14 -28.96
C PHE A 27 67.04 -56.62 -29.32
N HIS A 28 65.96 -57.07 -29.97
CA HIS A 28 65.77 -58.42 -30.46
C HIS A 28 65.15 -58.39 -31.85
N GLY A 29 65.85 -58.96 -32.84
CA GLY A 29 65.37 -59.06 -34.23
C GLY A 29 66.43 -58.69 -35.26
N ARG A 30 66.03 -58.63 -36.53
CA ARG A 30 66.90 -58.17 -37.62
C ARG A 30 67.03 -56.65 -37.59
N LEU A 31 68.22 -56.10 -37.84
CA LEU A 31 68.45 -54.65 -37.91
C LEU A 31 67.55 -53.98 -38.95
N GLN A 32 66.45 -53.40 -38.48
CA GLN A 32 65.41 -52.75 -39.27
C GLN A 32 64.83 -51.55 -38.50
N LYS A 33 63.95 -50.78 -39.15
CA LYS A 33 63.30 -49.62 -38.51
C LYS A 33 62.32 -50.10 -37.43
N PRO A 34 62.21 -49.42 -36.28
CA PRO A 34 61.29 -49.84 -35.20
C PRO A 34 59.81 -49.89 -35.62
N SER A 35 59.43 -49.08 -36.61
CA SER A 35 58.08 -49.08 -37.19
C SER A 35 57.75 -50.34 -38.01
N VAL A 36 58.76 -51.12 -38.41
CA VAL A 36 58.56 -52.43 -39.05
C VAL A 36 58.23 -53.46 -37.98
N PHE A 37 59.04 -53.55 -36.91
CA PHE A 37 58.78 -54.42 -35.75
C PHE A 37 57.37 -54.24 -35.17
N ALA A 38 56.90 -53.00 -35.04
CA ALA A 38 55.55 -52.73 -34.57
C ALA A 38 54.45 -53.22 -35.53
N LYS A 39 54.72 -53.25 -36.85
CA LYS A 39 53.73 -53.60 -37.88
C LYS A 39 53.62 -55.10 -38.09
N ASP A 40 54.74 -55.82 -38.12
CA ASP A 40 54.80 -57.25 -38.46
C ASP A 40 55.08 -58.15 -37.25
N GLN A 41 55.27 -57.56 -36.06
CA GLN A 41 55.59 -58.26 -34.82
C GLN A 41 56.87 -59.12 -34.93
N SER A 42 57.80 -58.74 -35.81
CA SER A 42 59.02 -59.52 -36.11
C SER A 42 60.20 -59.27 -35.16
N GLY A 43 60.05 -58.39 -34.17
CA GLY A 43 61.11 -58.03 -33.23
C GLY A 43 60.66 -57.06 -32.13
N VAL A 44 61.59 -56.77 -31.22
CA VAL A 44 61.40 -55.86 -30.09
C VAL A 44 62.60 -54.91 -30.01
N MET A 45 62.33 -53.61 -30.01
CA MET A 45 63.27 -52.58 -29.59
C MET A 45 62.62 -51.83 -28.43
N GLN A 46 63.20 -51.94 -27.22
CA GLN A 46 62.69 -51.30 -26.02
C GLN A 46 63.77 -50.44 -25.38
N VAL A 47 63.43 -49.22 -25.01
CA VAL A 47 64.29 -48.34 -24.21
C VAL A 47 63.52 -47.92 -22.97
N LEU A 48 63.98 -48.31 -21.79
CA LEU A 48 63.36 -47.96 -20.51
C LEU A 48 64.26 -46.98 -19.76
N PHE A 49 63.69 -45.90 -19.25
CA PHE A 49 64.39 -44.92 -18.42
C PHE A 49 63.67 -44.76 -17.09
N ASP A 50 64.41 -44.83 -15.99
CA ASP A 50 63.95 -44.26 -14.71
C ASP A 50 64.37 -42.79 -14.67
N VAL A 51 63.45 -41.89 -14.36
CA VAL A 51 63.66 -40.44 -14.39
C VAL A 51 63.25 -39.83 -13.05
N SER A 52 64.07 -38.92 -12.53
CA SER A 52 63.79 -38.19 -11.29
C SER A 52 64.04 -36.69 -11.42
N ASN A 53 63.14 -35.90 -10.84
CA ASN A 53 63.11 -34.44 -10.88
C ASN A 53 63.29 -33.86 -12.30
N PRO A 54 62.51 -34.32 -13.31
CA PRO A 54 62.56 -33.71 -14.62
C PRO A 54 62.03 -32.27 -14.58
N GLU A 55 62.43 -31.47 -15.54
CA GLU A 55 61.86 -30.16 -15.86
C GLU A 55 61.69 -30.08 -17.36
N ILE A 56 60.43 -29.99 -17.81
CA ILE A 56 60.03 -30.15 -19.19
C ILE A 56 59.22 -28.92 -19.67
N ASP A 57 59.79 -28.17 -20.61
CA ASP A 57 59.14 -27.09 -21.37
C ASP A 57 58.70 -27.60 -22.75
N TYR A 58 57.64 -28.41 -22.76
CA TYR A 58 57.18 -29.14 -23.94
C TYR A 58 56.50 -28.23 -25.00
N LYS A 59 56.11 -26.99 -24.64
CA LYS A 59 55.49 -26.04 -25.57
C LYS A 59 55.56 -24.58 -25.06
N PRO A 60 56.06 -23.62 -25.87
CA PRO A 60 56.05 -22.21 -25.52
C PRO A 60 54.66 -21.68 -25.14
N GLY A 61 54.58 -20.99 -24.01
CA GLY A 61 53.33 -20.44 -23.45
C GLY A 61 52.52 -21.43 -22.59
N TRP A 62 52.92 -22.71 -22.54
CA TRP A 62 52.35 -23.66 -21.59
C TRP A 62 53.17 -23.67 -20.29
N PRO A 63 52.59 -24.05 -19.14
CA PRO A 63 53.34 -24.21 -17.90
C PRO A 63 54.36 -25.34 -18.02
N VAL A 64 55.58 -25.08 -17.55
CA VAL A 64 56.63 -26.10 -17.38
C VAL A 64 56.11 -27.18 -16.42
N ALA A 65 56.23 -28.44 -16.84
CA ALA A 65 55.99 -29.59 -15.97
C ALA A 65 57.32 -29.96 -15.31
N GLY A 66 57.37 -30.04 -13.99
CA GLY A 66 58.63 -30.34 -13.32
C GLY A 66 58.44 -31.08 -12.00
N GLN A 67 59.55 -31.49 -11.40
CA GLN A 67 59.56 -32.39 -10.24
C GLN A 67 58.91 -33.76 -10.57
N GLY A 68 58.93 -34.66 -9.60
CA GLY A 68 58.35 -35.99 -9.73
C GLY A 68 59.36 -37.08 -10.05
N LYS A 69 58.88 -38.31 -10.01
CA LYS A 69 59.66 -39.53 -10.27
C LYS A 69 58.84 -40.47 -11.13
N GLY A 70 59.48 -41.13 -12.07
CA GLY A 70 58.74 -41.93 -13.02
C GLY A 70 59.57 -42.79 -13.93
N LYS A 71 58.88 -43.48 -14.82
CA LYS A 71 59.47 -44.33 -15.85
C LYS A 71 59.00 -43.89 -17.22
N ILE A 72 59.88 -44.01 -18.20
CA ILE A 72 59.57 -43.80 -19.61
C ILE A 72 59.95 -45.07 -20.36
N ASP A 73 59.00 -45.65 -21.09
CA ASP A 73 59.19 -46.85 -21.91
C ASP A 73 58.95 -46.53 -23.38
N PHE A 74 59.98 -46.64 -24.21
CA PHE A 74 59.88 -46.59 -25.66
C PHE A 74 59.87 -48.01 -26.21
N LEU A 75 58.70 -48.50 -26.61
CA LEU A 75 58.54 -49.83 -27.17
C LEU A 75 58.24 -49.76 -28.68
N ASN A 76 59.16 -50.26 -29.49
CA ASN A 76 59.12 -50.27 -30.94
C ASN A 76 58.85 -48.87 -31.53
N SER A 77 57.61 -48.60 -31.96
CA SER A 77 57.20 -47.31 -32.51
C SER A 77 56.23 -46.54 -31.62
N GLY A 78 56.14 -46.91 -30.34
CA GLY A 78 55.33 -46.22 -29.34
C GLY A 78 56.15 -45.75 -28.14
N MET A 79 55.47 -45.07 -27.23
CA MET A 79 56.01 -44.61 -25.96
C MET A 79 54.91 -44.64 -24.91
N SER A 80 55.27 -44.99 -23.68
CA SER A 80 54.47 -44.75 -22.48
C SER A 80 55.32 -44.16 -21.38
N PHE A 81 54.69 -43.44 -20.46
CA PHE A 81 55.35 -42.93 -19.27
C PHE A 81 54.40 -42.89 -18.09
N ASP A 82 54.97 -43.10 -16.91
CA ASP A 82 54.29 -43.09 -15.63
C ASP A 82 55.09 -42.22 -14.68
N PHE A 83 54.50 -41.14 -14.18
CA PHE A 83 55.14 -40.24 -13.22
C PHE A 83 54.25 -40.00 -12.02
N THR A 84 54.87 -39.88 -10.84
CA THR A 84 54.22 -39.47 -9.60
C THR A 84 54.81 -38.18 -9.06
N ASP A 85 54.06 -37.48 -8.22
CA ASP A 85 54.48 -36.26 -7.51
C ASP A 85 54.94 -35.14 -8.47
N VAL A 86 54.25 -35.01 -9.61
CA VAL A 86 54.59 -34.03 -10.65
C VAL A 86 54.04 -32.66 -10.25
N LYS A 87 54.87 -31.63 -10.33
CA LYS A 87 54.44 -30.25 -10.15
C LYS A 87 54.10 -29.65 -11.51
N TYR A 88 52.85 -29.19 -11.65
CA TYR A 88 52.37 -28.55 -12.85
C TYR A 88 51.72 -27.21 -12.51
N ALA A 89 52.35 -26.10 -12.94
CA ALA A 89 51.98 -24.75 -12.53
C ALA A 89 51.94 -24.60 -10.98
N LYS A 90 50.74 -24.40 -10.41
CA LYS A 90 50.54 -24.31 -8.95
C LYS A 90 50.02 -25.61 -8.34
N SER A 91 49.67 -26.58 -9.18
CA SER A 91 49.05 -27.83 -8.77
C SER A 91 50.09 -28.93 -8.61
N THR A 92 49.86 -29.80 -7.64
CA THR A 92 50.55 -31.09 -7.50
C THR A 92 49.68 -32.16 -8.15
N VAL A 93 50.30 -32.96 -9.00
CA VAL A 93 49.66 -34.06 -9.71
C VAL A 93 50.23 -35.35 -9.13
N ASP A 94 49.34 -36.17 -8.58
CA ASP A 94 49.73 -37.36 -7.83
C ASP A 94 50.22 -38.46 -8.77
N GLU A 95 49.54 -38.63 -9.91
CA GLU A 95 49.85 -39.64 -10.91
C GLU A 95 49.57 -39.10 -12.31
N VAL A 96 50.50 -39.33 -13.23
CA VAL A 96 50.32 -39.09 -14.67
C VAL A 96 50.75 -40.33 -15.43
N HIS A 97 49.81 -40.93 -16.12
CA HIS A 97 50.07 -41.92 -17.16
C HIS A 97 49.93 -41.27 -18.52
N GLY A 98 50.91 -41.42 -19.39
CA GLY A 98 50.85 -40.93 -20.76
C GLY A 98 51.27 -41.99 -21.77
N SER A 99 50.65 -42.00 -22.95
CA SER A 99 51.05 -42.92 -24.01
C SER A 99 50.82 -42.38 -25.42
N ILE A 100 51.71 -42.80 -26.32
CA ILE A 100 51.58 -42.70 -27.76
C ILE A 100 51.77 -44.13 -28.30
N SER A 101 50.69 -44.81 -28.66
CA SER A 101 50.76 -46.21 -29.11
C SER A 101 51.56 -46.36 -30.42
N ASP A 102 51.54 -45.33 -31.27
CA ASP A 102 52.28 -45.31 -32.53
C ASP A 102 52.63 -43.87 -32.96
N PHE A 103 53.93 -43.56 -33.05
CA PHE A 103 54.43 -42.26 -33.50
C PHE A 103 54.01 -41.88 -34.92
N ARG A 104 53.59 -42.84 -35.75
CA ARG A 104 53.02 -42.56 -37.09
C ARG A 104 51.63 -41.92 -37.00
N LEU A 105 50.86 -42.30 -35.97
CA LEU A 105 49.57 -41.70 -35.66
C LEU A 105 49.76 -40.40 -34.88
N ALA A 106 50.78 -40.32 -34.03
CA ALA A 106 51.10 -39.15 -33.21
C ALA A 106 49.89 -38.68 -32.38
N ASN A 107 49.24 -39.61 -31.68
CA ASN A 107 48.14 -39.32 -30.76
C ASN A 107 48.62 -39.54 -29.33
N LEU A 108 48.56 -38.50 -28.50
CA LEU A 108 48.95 -38.55 -27.09
C LEU A 108 47.70 -38.73 -26.23
N LEU A 109 47.67 -39.82 -25.46
CA LEU A 109 46.70 -40.05 -24.41
C LEU A 109 47.35 -39.73 -23.07
N LEU A 110 46.64 -38.98 -22.22
CA LEU A 110 47.04 -38.70 -20.84
C LEU A 110 45.91 -39.12 -19.91
N ASP A 111 46.26 -39.76 -18.81
CA ASP A 111 45.39 -40.04 -17.66
C ASP A 111 46.07 -39.44 -16.41
N ILE A 112 45.42 -38.46 -15.81
CA ILE A 112 45.99 -37.59 -14.79
C ILE A 112 45.12 -37.70 -13.54
N LYS A 113 45.70 -38.12 -12.42
CA LYS A 113 45.05 -38.10 -11.11
C LYS A 113 45.68 -37.03 -10.22
N THR A 114 44.84 -36.22 -9.60
CA THR A 114 45.28 -35.11 -8.77
C THR A 114 44.28 -34.82 -7.65
N GLU A 115 44.79 -34.65 -6.44
CA GLU A 115 44.08 -34.04 -5.32
C GLU A 115 44.66 -32.63 -5.06
N THR A 116 43.83 -31.62 -5.24
CA THR A 116 44.26 -30.21 -5.11
C THR A 116 43.11 -29.31 -4.68
N ASP A 117 43.37 -28.02 -4.52
CA ASP A 117 42.33 -27.03 -4.27
C ASP A 117 41.57 -26.71 -5.57
N ALA A 118 40.24 -26.56 -5.48
CA ALA A 118 39.38 -26.28 -6.62
C ALA A 118 39.82 -25.04 -7.43
N LYS A 119 40.41 -24.03 -6.76
CA LYS A 119 40.97 -22.84 -7.41
C LYS A 119 42.13 -23.18 -8.33
N ASP A 120 43.06 -23.99 -7.85
CA ASP A 120 44.28 -24.35 -8.56
C ASP A 120 43.97 -25.31 -9.72
N LEU A 121 43.01 -26.23 -9.51
CA LEU A 121 42.46 -27.07 -10.58
C LEU A 121 41.84 -26.22 -11.69
N LEU A 122 40.92 -25.29 -11.37
CA LEU A 122 40.28 -24.45 -12.38
C LEU A 122 41.30 -23.55 -13.10
N ALA A 123 42.26 -22.98 -12.38
CA ALA A 123 43.34 -22.19 -12.97
C ALA A 123 44.22 -23.00 -13.93
N THR A 124 44.41 -24.28 -13.65
CA THR A 124 45.14 -25.22 -14.51
C THR A 124 44.34 -25.55 -15.76
N LEU A 125 43.05 -25.89 -15.60
CA LEU A 125 42.16 -26.24 -16.70
C LEU A 125 41.90 -25.07 -17.66
N SER A 126 41.77 -23.85 -17.14
CA SER A 126 41.52 -22.65 -17.97
C SER A 126 42.71 -22.26 -18.87
N ARG A 127 43.90 -22.85 -18.64
CA ARG A 127 45.05 -22.70 -19.55
C ARG A 127 45.01 -23.69 -20.72
N LEU A 128 44.14 -24.70 -20.68
CA LEU A 128 43.98 -25.66 -21.76
C LEU A 128 43.07 -25.06 -22.85
N PRO A 129 43.53 -24.91 -24.11
CA PRO A 129 42.81 -24.20 -25.18
C PRO A 129 41.42 -24.73 -25.57
N ILE A 130 41.00 -25.87 -25.02
CA ILE A 130 39.72 -26.53 -25.31
C ILE A 130 38.64 -26.16 -24.28
N LEU A 131 39.03 -25.54 -23.16
CA LEU A 131 38.19 -25.31 -21.99
C LEU A 131 37.80 -23.83 -21.79
N ASN A 132 37.82 -23.00 -22.85
CA ASN A 132 37.43 -21.59 -22.79
C ASN A 132 36.00 -21.35 -22.24
N ALA A 133 35.15 -22.39 -22.20
CA ALA A 133 33.82 -22.32 -21.59
C ALA A 133 33.87 -21.99 -20.08
N PHE A 134 35.01 -22.23 -19.42
CA PHE A 134 35.22 -21.91 -18.02
C PHE A 134 35.75 -20.49 -17.79
N ASP A 135 36.16 -19.77 -18.84
CA ASP A 135 36.79 -18.45 -18.73
C ASP A 135 35.84 -17.43 -18.09
N THR A 136 34.57 -17.39 -18.49
CA THR A 136 33.59 -16.47 -17.92
C THR A 136 33.34 -16.75 -16.44
N VAL A 137 33.20 -18.03 -16.07
CA VAL A 137 33.02 -18.43 -14.68
C VAL A 137 34.26 -18.06 -13.87
N GLN A 138 35.46 -18.36 -14.38
CA GLN A 138 36.71 -18.03 -13.71
C GLN A 138 36.88 -16.51 -13.50
N GLN A 139 36.58 -15.69 -14.52
CA GLN A 139 36.69 -14.23 -14.44
C GLN A 139 35.71 -13.60 -13.46
N LYS A 140 34.50 -14.16 -13.34
CA LYS A 140 33.43 -13.64 -12.48
C LYS A 140 33.47 -14.21 -11.06
N THR A 141 34.14 -15.33 -10.86
CA THR A 141 34.27 -15.98 -9.55
C THR A 141 35.22 -15.20 -8.66
N LYS A 142 34.72 -14.74 -7.51
CA LYS A 142 35.52 -14.04 -6.51
C LYS A 142 36.20 -15.02 -5.56
N LEU A 143 35.51 -16.10 -5.19
CA LEU A 143 36.00 -17.15 -4.32
C LEU A 143 35.70 -18.51 -4.95
N LEU A 144 36.74 -19.31 -5.13
CA LEU A 144 36.66 -20.75 -5.36
C LEU A 144 37.72 -21.35 -4.45
N SER A 145 37.34 -22.31 -3.61
CA SER A 145 38.27 -22.98 -2.70
C SER A 145 37.69 -24.28 -2.18
N GLY A 146 38.55 -25.20 -1.78
CA GLY A 146 38.17 -26.45 -1.15
C GLY A 146 38.76 -27.65 -1.87
N PRO A 147 38.94 -28.78 -1.16
CA PRO A 147 39.60 -29.95 -1.71
C PRO A 147 38.74 -30.63 -2.78
N VAL A 148 39.40 -30.97 -3.90
CA VAL A 148 38.84 -31.73 -5.02
C VAL A 148 39.81 -32.83 -5.43
N SER A 149 39.29 -34.04 -5.59
CA SER A 149 40.02 -35.17 -6.21
C SER A 149 39.55 -35.32 -7.65
N SER A 150 40.46 -35.37 -8.61
CA SER A 150 40.12 -35.40 -10.04
C SER A 150 40.89 -36.47 -10.80
N GLU A 151 40.21 -37.11 -11.75
CA GLU A 151 40.76 -37.95 -12.81
C GLU A 151 40.49 -37.26 -14.15
N ILE A 152 41.54 -36.89 -14.88
CA ILE A 152 41.45 -36.11 -16.13
C ILE A 152 42.09 -36.92 -17.24
N LYS A 153 41.29 -37.22 -18.26
CA LYS A 153 41.71 -37.91 -19.48
C LYS A 153 41.79 -36.93 -20.64
N LEU A 154 42.96 -36.82 -21.24
CA LEU A 154 43.23 -35.98 -22.40
C LEU A 154 43.58 -36.86 -23.60
N ASP A 155 42.99 -36.55 -24.74
CA ASP A 155 43.26 -37.22 -26.01
C ASP A 155 43.65 -36.15 -27.04
N ILE A 156 44.96 -36.05 -27.29
CA ILE A 156 45.59 -34.94 -28.00
C ILE A 156 46.21 -35.45 -29.30
N PRO A 157 45.58 -35.19 -30.47
CA PRO A 157 46.19 -35.46 -31.76
C PRO A 157 47.31 -34.45 -32.03
N LEU A 158 48.55 -34.91 -32.09
CA LEU A 158 49.75 -34.10 -32.40
C LEU A 158 49.96 -33.94 -33.92
N THR A 159 49.06 -34.49 -34.74
CA THR A 159 49.09 -34.39 -36.20
C THR A 159 47.73 -33.98 -36.76
N THR A 160 47.74 -33.22 -37.85
CA THR A 160 46.54 -32.86 -38.62
C THR A 160 45.98 -34.04 -39.43
N LYS A 161 46.75 -35.12 -39.61
CA LYS A 161 46.36 -36.30 -40.41
C LYS A 161 45.19 -37.10 -39.82
N LEU A 162 45.00 -37.05 -38.50
CA LEU A 162 43.95 -37.82 -37.81
C LEU A 162 42.56 -37.21 -37.95
N ASN A 163 42.44 -35.97 -38.49
CA ASN A 163 41.19 -35.21 -38.56
C ASN A 163 40.37 -35.27 -37.24
N LYS A 164 41.09 -35.24 -36.12
CA LYS A 164 40.56 -35.37 -34.76
C LYS A 164 40.82 -34.08 -34.01
N LYS A 165 39.88 -33.65 -33.17
CA LYS A 165 40.08 -32.53 -32.24
C LYS A 165 40.56 -33.07 -30.90
N VAL A 166 41.25 -32.25 -30.13
CA VAL A 166 41.58 -32.60 -28.76
C VAL A 166 40.28 -32.81 -27.98
N SER A 167 40.19 -33.90 -27.22
CA SER A 167 39.06 -34.16 -26.32
C SER A 167 39.52 -34.29 -24.88
N VAL A 168 38.68 -33.80 -23.96
CA VAL A 168 38.90 -33.83 -22.52
C VAL A 168 37.72 -34.51 -21.85
N THR A 169 38.00 -35.49 -21.00
CA THR A 169 37.02 -36.07 -20.08
C THR A 169 37.57 -35.97 -18.67
N ALA A 170 36.84 -35.37 -17.73
CA ALA A 170 37.27 -35.26 -16.34
C ALA A 170 36.17 -35.72 -15.40
N LYS A 171 36.56 -36.38 -14.32
CA LYS A 171 35.70 -36.67 -13.17
C LYS A 171 36.33 -36.00 -11.95
N ALA A 172 35.56 -35.16 -11.27
CA ALA A 172 36.00 -34.44 -10.09
C ALA A 172 35.05 -34.74 -8.93
N ASP A 173 35.59 -35.21 -7.81
CA ASP A 173 34.85 -35.40 -6.56
C ASP A 173 35.10 -34.20 -5.63
N LEU A 174 34.05 -33.41 -5.42
CA LEU A 174 34.08 -32.24 -4.54
C LEU A 174 33.91 -32.72 -3.10
N LYS A 175 34.86 -32.42 -2.21
CA LYS A 175 34.78 -32.84 -0.80
C LYS A 175 34.16 -31.78 0.12
N ALA A 176 34.46 -30.50 -0.13
CA ALA A 176 33.92 -29.34 0.57
C ALA A 176 34.24 -28.04 -0.19
N VAL A 177 33.70 -27.90 -1.40
CA VAL A 177 34.03 -26.76 -2.27
C VAL A 177 33.10 -25.58 -1.99
N SER A 178 33.68 -24.39 -1.87
CA SER A 178 32.96 -23.12 -1.77
C SER A 178 33.15 -22.32 -3.05
N LEU A 179 32.06 -21.73 -3.54
CA LEU A 179 31.99 -20.94 -4.77
C LEU A 179 31.18 -19.66 -4.51
N SER A 180 31.79 -18.49 -4.72
CA SER A 180 31.11 -17.20 -4.63
C SER A 180 31.27 -16.39 -5.91
N ILE A 181 30.12 -16.00 -6.48
CA ILE A 181 29.99 -15.13 -7.65
C ILE A 181 29.07 -13.96 -7.28
N PRO A 182 29.61 -12.90 -6.64
CA PRO A 182 28.79 -11.80 -6.12
C PRO A 182 27.98 -11.05 -7.19
N GLU A 183 28.52 -10.92 -8.41
CA GLU A 183 27.79 -10.28 -9.52
C GLU A 183 26.50 -11.00 -9.89
N TRP A 184 26.43 -12.31 -9.63
CA TRP A 184 25.24 -13.14 -9.86
C TRP A 184 24.49 -13.42 -8.56
N MET A 185 24.96 -12.86 -7.44
CA MET A 185 24.41 -13.08 -6.10
C MET A 185 24.35 -14.59 -5.75
N LEU A 186 25.38 -15.33 -6.15
CA LEU A 186 25.53 -16.74 -5.86
C LEU A 186 26.62 -16.94 -4.81
N ASP A 187 26.26 -17.59 -3.70
CA ASP A 187 27.19 -18.02 -2.66
C ASP A 187 26.85 -19.47 -2.28
N PHE A 188 27.72 -20.39 -2.71
CA PHE A 188 27.63 -21.80 -2.36
C PHE A 188 28.77 -22.18 -1.43
N LYS A 189 28.44 -22.88 -0.34
CA LYS A 189 29.41 -23.36 0.65
C LYS A 189 29.31 -24.86 0.80
N ASP A 190 30.41 -25.50 1.18
CA ASP A 190 30.46 -26.92 1.51
C ASP A 190 29.87 -27.85 0.43
N LEU A 191 30.01 -27.52 -0.86
CA LEU A 191 29.52 -28.36 -1.95
C LEU A 191 30.26 -29.69 -1.99
N LYS A 192 29.50 -30.78 -2.01
CA LYS A 192 29.99 -32.16 -2.08
C LYS A 192 29.29 -32.95 -3.17
N GLY A 193 30.03 -33.81 -3.85
CA GLY A 193 29.51 -34.70 -4.89
C GLY A 193 30.35 -34.68 -6.16
N GLN A 194 29.94 -35.49 -7.13
CA GLN A 194 30.70 -35.71 -8.35
C GLN A 194 30.29 -34.76 -9.47
N VAL A 195 31.29 -34.16 -10.12
CA VAL A 195 31.16 -33.39 -11.35
C VAL A 195 31.90 -34.12 -12.47
N GLU A 196 31.22 -34.34 -13.58
CA GLU A 196 31.79 -34.89 -14.80
C GLU A 196 31.83 -33.82 -15.89
N VAL A 197 32.96 -33.75 -16.59
CA VAL A 197 33.16 -32.83 -17.71
C VAL A 197 33.50 -33.66 -18.94
N ASP A 198 32.70 -33.51 -20.01
CA ASP A 198 33.00 -34.01 -21.35
C ASP A 198 33.13 -32.80 -22.28
N ASN A 199 34.37 -32.38 -22.51
CA ASN A 199 34.71 -31.15 -23.23
C ASN A 199 34.03 -29.91 -22.61
N GLN A 200 32.94 -29.43 -23.22
CA GLN A 200 32.17 -28.27 -22.76
C GLN A 200 30.89 -28.67 -21.99
N LYS A 201 30.60 -29.97 -21.90
CA LYS A 201 29.42 -30.49 -21.21
C LYS A 201 29.77 -30.77 -19.76
N ILE A 202 29.01 -30.18 -18.84
CA ILE A 202 29.16 -30.38 -17.40
C ILE A 202 27.94 -31.13 -16.90
N THR A 203 28.17 -32.23 -16.18
CA THR A 203 27.11 -33.03 -15.55
C THR A 203 27.43 -33.19 -14.07
N ALA A 204 26.46 -32.95 -13.20
CA ALA A 204 26.56 -33.24 -11.79
C ALA A 204 25.19 -33.78 -11.33
N PRO A 205 25.04 -35.10 -11.10
CA PRO A 205 23.73 -35.67 -10.78
C PRO A 205 23.14 -35.15 -9.47
N SER A 206 24.00 -34.89 -8.48
CA SER A 206 23.63 -34.32 -7.19
C SER A 206 24.86 -33.73 -6.52
N LEU A 207 24.76 -32.45 -6.15
CA LEU A 207 25.73 -31.70 -5.37
C LEU A 207 25.01 -31.21 -4.11
N ILE A 208 25.40 -31.74 -2.96
CA ILE A 208 24.83 -31.37 -1.67
C ILE A 208 25.72 -30.32 -1.03
N GLY A 209 25.14 -29.24 -0.53
CA GLY A 209 25.89 -28.21 0.18
C GLY A 209 24.95 -27.15 0.72
N LYS A 210 25.45 -25.92 0.84
CA LYS A 210 24.66 -24.78 1.28
C LYS A 210 24.61 -23.70 0.21
N PHE A 211 23.44 -23.10 0.02
CA PHE A 211 23.28 -21.82 -0.65
C PHE A 211 23.14 -20.76 0.44
N TYR A 212 24.11 -19.85 0.53
CA TYR A 212 24.37 -19.04 1.72
C TYR A 212 24.54 -19.92 2.96
N ASP A 213 23.51 -20.02 3.80
CA ASP A 213 23.50 -20.84 5.02
C ASP A 213 22.45 -21.96 4.97
N ASP A 214 21.73 -22.09 3.85
CA ASP A 214 20.62 -23.03 3.66
C ASP A 214 21.05 -24.28 2.92
N ASN A 215 20.68 -25.45 3.44
CA ASN A 215 21.00 -26.73 2.80
C ASN A 215 20.24 -26.89 1.47
N ILE A 216 20.98 -27.24 0.42
CA ILE A 216 20.46 -27.42 -0.93
C ILE A 216 21.02 -28.69 -1.58
N ASN A 217 20.29 -29.17 -2.59
CA ASN A 217 20.76 -30.16 -3.55
C ASN A 217 20.70 -29.53 -4.95
N LEU A 218 21.83 -29.47 -5.64
CA LEU A 218 21.97 -28.94 -6.99
C LEU A 218 22.30 -30.07 -7.94
N SER A 219 21.60 -30.16 -9.06
CA SER A 219 21.98 -30.99 -10.20
C SER A 219 22.24 -30.15 -11.43
N ILE A 220 23.17 -30.62 -12.28
CA ILE A 220 23.60 -29.96 -13.51
C ILE A 220 23.52 -30.98 -14.63
N LYS A 221 22.83 -30.65 -15.72
CA LYS A 221 22.67 -31.53 -16.88
C LYS A 221 22.82 -30.75 -18.18
N PRO A 222 23.62 -31.22 -19.15
CA PRO A 222 23.70 -30.61 -20.47
C PRO A 222 22.51 -31.08 -21.34
N ASP A 223 21.82 -30.13 -22.00
CA ASP A 223 20.86 -30.42 -23.06
C ASP A 223 21.53 -30.16 -24.41
N VAL A 224 22.13 -31.22 -24.94
CA VAL A 224 22.87 -31.19 -26.22
C VAL A 224 21.96 -30.85 -27.40
N LYS A 225 20.67 -31.25 -27.34
CA LYS A 225 19.72 -30.98 -28.42
C LYS A 225 19.39 -29.50 -28.50
N ARG A 226 19.28 -28.83 -27.36
CA ARG A 226 18.95 -27.39 -27.28
C ARG A 226 20.17 -26.49 -27.08
N ASN A 227 21.37 -27.05 -27.00
CA ASN A 227 22.63 -26.34 -26.78
C ASN A 227 22.59 -25.43 -25.54
N ARG A 228 22.18 -25.99 -24.39
CA ARG A 228 22.06 -25.30 -23.10
C ARG A 228 22.50 -26.20 -21.94
N THR A 229 22.82 -25.59 -20.80
CA THR A 229 23.01 -26.29 -19.52
C THR A 229 21.82 -26.01 -18.61
N ASP A 230 21.23 -27.07 -18.07
CA ASP A 230 20.12 -27.00 -17.13
C ASP A 230 20.65 -27.26 -15.71
N PHE A 231 20.32 -26.37 -14.78
CA PHE A 231 20.62 -26.43 -13.36
C PHE A 231 19.30 -26.62 -12.62
N HIS A 232 19.23 -27.55 -11.68
CA HIS A 232 18.05 -27.78 -10.86
C HIS A 232 18.45 -27.82 -9.39
N LEU A 233 17.91 -26.88 -8.62
CA LEU A 233 18.17 -26.68 -7.21
C LEU A 233 16.90 -26.99 -6.42
N MET A 234 17.03 -27.81 -5.38
CA MET A 234 15.98 -28.07 -4.40
C MET A 234 16.52 -27.83 -3.00
N GLY A 235 15.73 -27.18 -2.15
CA GLY A 235 16.09 -26.98 -0.74
C GLY A 235 15.10 -26.09 0.00
N GLU A 236 15.23 -26.05 1.32
CA GLU A 236 14.52 -25.05 2.13
C GLU A 236 15.38 -23.80 2.26
N VAL A 237 14.89 -22.68 1.75
CA VAL A 237 15.67 -21.45 1.64
C VAL A 237 14.98 -20.33 2.42
N HIS A 238 15.77 -19.59 3.20
CA HIS A 238 15.29 -18.36 3.85
C HIS A 238 14.98 -17.32 2.78
N SER A 239 13.81 -16.67 2.90
CA SER A 239 13.35 -15.70 1.91
C SER A 239 14.35 -14.55 1.71
N GLN A 240 15.06 -14.12 2.76
CA GLN A 240 16.10 -13.10 2.69
C GLN A 240 17.19 -13.41 1.67
N ASN A 241 17.61 -14.68 1.57
CA ASN A 241 18.65 -15.10 0.63
C ASN A 241 18.18 -14.98 -0.82
N LEU A 242 16.90 -15.24 -1.09
CA LEU A 242 16.27 -15.09 -2.41
C LEU A 242 15.94 -13.64 -2.75
N LEU A 243 15.53 -12.85 -1.75
CA LEU A 243 15.15 -11.45 -1.92
C LEU A 243 16.33 -10.56 -2.30
N THR A 244 17.58 -11.01 -2.08
CA THR A 244 18.78 -10.33 -2.60
C THR A 244 18.69 -10.04 -4.10
N LEU A 245 17.96 -10.88 -4.85
CA LEU A 245 17.73 -10.76 -6.30
C LEU A 245 16.61 -9.76 -6.67
N THR A 246 15.97 -9.12 -5.67
CA THR A 246 14.73 -8.34 -5.86
C THR A 246 14.86 -6.91 -5.34
N PRO A 247 13.97 -5.97 -5.75
CA PRO A 247 13.98 -4.61 -5.24
C PRO A 247 13.88 -4.55 -3.70
N PRO A 248 14.58 -3.60 -3.03
CA PRO A 248 14.58 -3.50 -1.56
C PRO A 248 13.21 -3.35 -0.91
N SER A 249 12.20 -2.85 -1.65
CA SER A 249 10.82 -2.71 -1.18
C SER A 249 10.16 -4.06 -0.83
N LEU A 250 10.69 -5.18 -1.34
CA LEU A 250 10.19 -6.52 -1.05
C LEU A 250 10.91 -7.21 0.13
N HIS A 251 12.00 -6.63 0.65
CA HIS A 251 12.89 -7.29 1.62
C HIS A 251 12.30 -7.37 3.03
N GLN A 252 11.57 -6.34 3.45
CA GLN A 252 10.96 -6.22 4.77
C GLN A 252 9.66 -7.04 4.94
N PRO A 253 8.69 -6.98 4.00
CA PRO A 253 7.40 -7.66 4.20
C PRO A 253 7.49 -9.19 4.08
N VAL A 254 8.57 -9.74 3.50
CA VAL A 254 8.69 -11.18 3.26
C VAL A 254 9.74 -11.78 4.21
N SER A 255 9.34 -12.76 5.02
CA SER A 255 10.22 -13.39 6.00
C SER A 255 9.91 -14.87 6.23
N GLY A 256 10.88 -15.61 6.74
CA GLY A 256 10.75 -17.03 7.03
C GLY A 256 11.49 -17.92 6.03
N LYS A 257 11.18 -19.21 6.08
CA LYS A 257 11.91 -20.27 5.36
C LYS A 257 10.90 -21.24 4.77
N SER A 258 11.04 -21.57 3.50
CA SER A 258 10.11 -22.44 2.78
C SER A 258 10.86 -23.35 1.79
N PRO A 259 10.26 -24.47 1.35
CA PRO A 259 10.84 -25.32 0.31
C PRO A 259 10.75 -24.64 -1.06
N TRP A 260 11.83 -24.73 -1.83
CA TRP A 260 11.94 -24.19 -3.19
C TRP A 260 12.42 -25.27 -4.17
N ASP A 261 11.77 -25.31 -5.33
CA ASP A 261 12.23 -26.02 -6.52
C ASP A 261 12.55 -24.98 -7.60
N VAL A 262 13.83 -24.87 -7.97
CA VAL A 262 14.35 -23.85 -8.89
C VAL A 262 15.08 -24.53 -10.04
N SER A 263 14.62 -24.29 -11.26
CA SER A 263 15.33 -24.68 -12.48
C SER A 263 15.85 -23.44 -13.20
N VAL A 264 17.12 -23.49 -13.63
CA VAL A 264 17.78 -22.45 -14.41
C VAL A 264 18.36 -23.06 -15.67
N SER A 265 18.05 -22.52 -16.83
CA SER A 265 18.58 -22.96 -18.11
C SER A 265 19.44 -21.86 -18.73
N VAL A 266 20.70 -22.17 -19.04
CA VAL A 266 21.66 -21.23 -19.64
C VAL A 266 22.07 -21.70 -21.03
N ARG A 267 21.82 -20.88 -22.06
CA ARG A 267 22.11 -21.22 -23.45
C ARG A 267 23.55 -20.83 -23.84
N HIS A 268 24.25 -21.71 -24.57
CA HIS A 268 25.66 -21.49 -24.92
C HIS A 268 25.86 -20.61 -26.15
N ILE A 269 24.86 -20.50 -27.03
CA ILE A 269 24.88 -19.62 -28.21
C ILE A 269 23.61 -18.78 -28.20
N ALA A 270 23.77 -17.46 -28.19
CA ALA A 270 22.68 -16.53 -28.35
C ALA A 270 22.10 -16.69 -29.78
N ALA A 271 20.91 -17.26 -29.87
CA ALA A 271 20.12 -17.25 -31.11
C ALA A 271 19.22 -16.01 -31.08
N LYS A 272 19.14 -15.29 -32.21
CA LYS A 272 18.27 -14.12 -32.36
C LYS A 272 16.84 -14.52 -31.96
N LYS A 273 16.28 -13.88 -30.92
CA LYS A 273 14.94 -14.15 -30.30
C LYS A 273 14.81 -15.33 -29.32
N SER A 274 15.89 -16.03 -28.97
CA SER A 274 15.84 -17.02 -27.88
C SER A 274 16.39 -16.43 -26.58
N PRO A 275 15.81 -16.76 -25.42
CA PRO A 275 16.39 -16.35 -24.14
C PRO A 275 17.76 -17.01 -23.95
N ILE A 276 18.68 -16.24 -23.38
CA ILE A 276 20.01 -16.70 -22.96
C ILE A 276 19.96 -17.34 -21.56
N LEU A 277 19.00 -16.91 -20.74
CA LEU A 277 18.72 -17.42 -19.40
C LEU A 277 17.21 -17.61 -19.24
N GLU A 278 16.80 -18.79 -18.78
CA GLU A 278 15.43 -19.06 -18.35
C GLU A 278 15.47 -19.53 -16.90
N VAL A 279 14.60 -18.99 -16.06
CA VAL A 279 14.45 -19.37 -14.65
C VAL A 279 13.02 -19.79 -14.43
N SER A 280 12.80 -20.91 -13.74
CA SER A 280 11.50 -21.28 -13.20
C SER A 280 11.68 -21.68 -11.74
N ALA A 281 10.97 -21.03 -10.84
CA ALA A 281 11.01 -21.28 -9.42
C ALA A 281 9.59 -21.54 -8.89
N SER A 282 9.44 -22.50 -7.99
CA SER A 282 8.18 -22.78 -7.33
C SER A 282 8.37 -23.04 -5.84
N SER A 283 7.37 -22.66 -5.04
CA SER A 283 7.35 -22.88 -3.59
C SER A 283 5.92 -23.03 -3.10
N SER A 284 5.71 -23.82 -2.04
CA SER A 284 4.43 -23.86 -1.32
C SER A 284 4.24 -22.65 -0.38
N LEU A 285 5.30 -21.87 -0.16
CA LEU A 285 5.40 -20.79 0.83
C LEU A 285 5.10 -21.20 2.28
N LEU A 286 4.92 -22.50 2.56
CA LEU A 286 4.74 -22.98 3.93
C LEU A 286 5.99 -22.64 4.76
N GLY A 287 5.80 -21.88 5.85
CA GLY A 287 6.90 -21.36 6.68
C GLY A 287 7.38 -19.95 6.31
N THR A 288 6.83 -19.34 5.25
CA THR A 288 7.09 -17.95 4.83
C THR A 288 5.86 -17.06 5.14
N LYS A 289 6.10 -15.93 5.80
CA LYS A 289 5.14 -14.84 5.98
C LYS A 289 5.32 -13.80 4.89
N ILE A 290 4.22 -13.35 4.27
CA ILE A 290 4.18 -12.18 3.40
C ILE A 290 3.24 -11.15 4.03
N ASP A 291 3.81 -10.08 4.57
CA ASP A 291 3.14 -9.03 5.34
C ASP A 291 2.70 -7.85 4.46
N PHE A 292 2.17 -8.14 3.28
CA PHE A 292 1.47 -7.14 2.49
C PHE A 292 0.02 -7.01 2.97
N PRO A 293 -0.62 -5.83 2.82
CA PRO A 293 -2.06 -5.70 3.03
C PRO A 293 -2.85 -6.66 2.12
N GLN A 294 -4.07 -7.02 2.54
CA GLN A 294 -4.98 -7.84 1.74
C GLN A 294 -5.20 -7.20 0.35
N PRO A 295 -5.20 -7.99 -0.74
CA PRO A 295 -5.27 -9.46 -0.79
C PRO A 295 -3.91 -10.17 -0.94
N ALA A 296 -2.79 -9.47 -0.70
CA ALA A 296 -1.44 -9.99 -0.93
C ALA A 296 -0.80 -10.64 0.31
N THR A 297 -1.55 -10.72 1.42
CA THR A 297 -1.07 -11.29 2.68
C THR A 297 -0.93 -12.81 2.57
N VAL A 298 0.17 -13.36 3.09
CA VAL A 298 0.34 -14.81 3.31
C VAL A 298 0.77 -15.04 4.75
N LEU A 299 0.02 -15.87 5.47
CA LEU A 299 0.37 -16.26 6.84
C LEU A 299 1.41 -17.39 6.83
N GLN A 300 2.30 -17.39 7.82
CA GLN A 300 3.39 -18.37 7.91
C GLN A 300 2.92 -19.84 7.97
N THR A 301 1.69 -20.07 8.46
CA THR A 301 1.07 -21.39 8.61
C THR A 301 0.31 -21.86 7.37
N GLU A 302 0.13 -20.99 6.38
CA GLU A 302 -0.65 -21.28 5.19
C GLU A 302 0.23 -21.82 4.05
N THR A 303 -0.37 -22.64 3.19
CA THR A 303 0.25 -23.04 1.92
C THR A 303 -0.37 -22.20 0.82
N GLN A 304 0.45 -21.37 0.18
CA GLN A 304 0.08 -20.52 -0.96
C GLN A 304 1.07 -20.78 -2.10
N PRO A 305 0.71 -21.62 -3.09
CA PRO A 305 1.62 -21.97 -4.17
C PRO A 305 2.12 -20.73 -4.93
N LEU A 306 3.42 -20.49 -4.90
CA LEU A 306 4.08 -19.45 -5.68
C LEU A 306 4.77 -20.09 -6.87
N ASN A 307 4.51 -19.58 -8.07
CA ASN A 307 5.21 -19.93 -9.29
C ASN A 307 5.82 -18.67 -9.90
N PHE A 308 7.10 -18.72 -10.22
CA PHE A 308 7.84 -17.63 -10.85
C PHE A 308 8.55 -18.15 -12.08
N ARG A 309 8.44 -17.45 -13.21
CA ARG A 309 9.18 -17.74 -14.44
C ARG A 309 9.80 -16.46 -14.94
N ALA A 310 11.07 -16.50 -15.32
CA ALA A 310 11.77 -15.37 -15.90
C ALA A 310 12.60 -15.77 -17.12
N LYS A 311 12.80 -14.81 -18.01
CA LYS A 311 13.59 -14.96 -19.24
C LYS A 311 14.43 -13.71 -19.44
N LEU A 312 15.72 -13.88 -19.68
CA LEU A 312 16.65 -12.83 -20.09
C LEU A 312 17.08 -13.09 -21.54
N PHE A 313 17.09 -12.03 -22.34
CA PHE A 313 17.53 -12.04 -23.74
C PHE A 313 18.82 -11.23 -23.89
N ASP A 314 19.56 -11.51 -24.96
CA ASP A 314 20.88 -10.91 -25.24
C ASP A 314 20.83 -9.38 -25.44
N GLU A 315 19.67 -8.85 -25.85
CA GLU A 315 19.40 -7.41 -26.02
C GLU A 315 19.08 -6.69 -24.70
N GLY A 316 19.25 -7.35 -23.55
CA GLY A 316 18.91 -6.81 -22.23
C GLY A 316 17.42 -6.86 -21.90
N LYS A 317 16.56 -7.40 -22.77
CA LYS A 317 15.16 -7.64 -22.44
C LYS A 317 15.06 -8.69 -21.32
N PHE A 318 14.41 -8.34 -20.22
CA PHE A 318 14.03 -9.27 -19.15
C PHE A 318 12.50 -9.31 -19.03
N SER A 319 11.93 -10.50 -18.98
CA SER A 319 10.50 -10.69 -18.78
C SER A 319 10.24 -11.71 -17.69
N PHE A 320 9.23 -11.48 -16.86
CA PHE A 320 8.83 -12.45 -15.85
C PHE A 320 7.31 -12.61 -15.75
N ASP A 321 6.91 -13.79 -15.29
CA ASP A 321 5.56 -14.14 -14.86
C ASP A 321 5.62 -14.64 -13.42
N LEU A 322 4.69 -14.19 -12.58
CA LEU A 322 4.54 -14.59 -11.19
C LEU A 322 3.08 -14.95 -10.93
N SER A 323 2.84 -16.03 -10.20
CA SER A 323 1.52 -16.48 -9.79
C SER A 323 1.60 -16.89 -8.32
N LEU A 324 0.88 -16.16 -7.47
CA LEU A 324 0.68 -16.46 -6.07
C LEU A 324 -0.74 -17.02 -5.92
N ALA A 325 -0.83 -18.34 -5.89
CA ALA A 325 -2.07 -19.11 -5.94
C ALA A 325 -3.04 -18.54 -7.00
N ASP A 326 -4.30 -18.39 -6.64
CA ASP A 326 -5.30 -17.71 -7.46
C ASP A 326 -5.51 -16.23 -7.03
N THR A 327 -4.74 -15.73 -6.08
CA THR A 327 -4.96 -14.39 -5.50
C THR A 327 -4.27 -13.30 -6.31
N ILE A 328 -3.02 -13.52 -6.74
CA ILE A 328 -2.23 -12.51 -7.47
C ILE A 328 -1.48 -13.16 -8.63
N ASN A 329 -1.67 -12.64 -9.82
CA ASN A 329 -0.87 -12.95 -10.99
C ASN A 329 -0.19 -11.68 -11.50
N ALA A 330 1.10 -11.73 -11.79
CA ALA A 330 1.83 -10.60 -12.32
C ALA A 330 2.64 -11.02 -13.55
N SER A 331 2.73 -10.14 -14.54
CA SER A 331 3.62 -10.31 -15.68
C SER A 331 4.29 -8.97 -15.98
N SER A 332 5.53 -9.00 -16.44
CA SER A 332 6.28 -7.77 -16.72
C SER A 332 7.32 -7.96 -17.79
N GLU A 333 7.66 -6.85 -18.45
CA GLU A 333 8.86 -6.69 -19.26
C GLU A 333 9.62 -5.46 -18.77
N LEU A 334 10.94 -5.60 -18.65
CA LEU A 334 11.87 -4.54 -18.27
C LEU A 334 13.13 -4.62 -19.11
N ASN A 335 13.76 -3.46 -19.34
CA ASN A 335 15.07 -3.41 -19.96
C ASN A 335 16.12 -3.48 -18.85
N PHE A 336 16.87 -4.56 -18.86
CA PHE A 336 17.97 -4.86 -17.98
C PHE A 336 19.30 -4.55 -18.68
N THR A 337 20.04 -3.60 -18.12
CA THR A 337 21.42 -3.33 -18.54
C THR A 337 22.33 -3.63 -17.34
N PRO A 338 23.29 -4.57 -17.46
CA PRO A 338 24.21 -4.88 -16.36
C PRO A 338 24.88 -3.63 -15.79
N GLY A 339 24.83 -3.46 -14.47
CA GLY A 339 25.43 -2.32 -13.78
C GLY A 339 24.63 -1.00 -13.84
N SER A 340 23.44 -0.99 -14.45
CA SER A 340 22.51 0.15 -14.45
C SER A 340 21.18 -0.19 -13.79
N ALA A 341 20.44 0.83 -13.35
CA ALA A 341 19.06 0.62 -12.89
C ALA A 341 18.20 0.10 -14.05
N SER A 342 17.43 -0.96 -13.79
CA SER A 342 16.50 -1.51 -14.78
C SER A 342 15.37 -0.53 -15.04
N THR A 343 14.93 -0.41 -16.30
CA THR A 343 13.79 0.45 -16.65
C THR A 343 12.56 -0.40 -16.92
N LEU A 344 11.47 -0.12 -16.21
CA LEU A 344 10.20 -0.82 -16.38
C LEU A 344 9.60 -0.45 -17.73
N LYS A 345 9.32 -1.45 -18.59
CA LYS A 345 8.54 -1.23 -19.80
C LYS A 345 7.06 -1.31 -19.46
N TRP A 346 6.64 -2.40 -18.83
CA TRP A 346 5.28 -2.57 -18.31
C TRP A 346 5.22 -3.61 -17.20
N LEU A 347 4.24 -3.47 -16.30
CA LEU A 347 3.89 -4.42 -15.26
C LEU A 347 2.37 -4.58 -15.23
N ASN A 348 1.89 -5.78 -15.51
CA ASN A 348 0.49 -6.14 -15.41
C ASN A 348 0.29 -6.95 -14.12
N VAL A 349 -0.58 -6.50 -13.23
CA VAL A 349 -0.97 -7.19 -12.00
C VAL A 349 -2.45 -7.54 -12.09
N TYR A 350 -2.79 -8.79 -11.86
CA TYR A 350 -4.15 -9.30 -11.81
C TYR A 350 -4.47 -9.84 -10.42
N VAL A 351 -5.60 -9.41 -9.86
CA VAL A 351 -6.09 -9.82 -8.54
C VAL A 351 -7.29 -10.75 -8.71
N GLY A 352 -7.29 -11.92 -8.06
CA GLY A 352 -8.42 -12.86 -8.04
C GLY A 352 -8.67 -13.61 -9.35
N GLY A 353 -7.71 -14.43 -9.79
CA GLY A 353 -7.81 -15.32 -10.96
C GLY A 353 -6.79 -15.03 -12.07
N PHE A 354 -7.02 -15.55 -13.28
CA PHE A 354 -6.14 -15.35 -14.43
C PHE A 354 -6.88 -14.72 -15.60
N ASN A 355 -6.36 -13.61 -16.14
CA ASN A 355 -6.84 -13.04 -17.40
C ASN A 355 -5.69 -12.34 -18.14
N THR A 356 -5.77 -12.30 -19.47
CA THR A 356 -4.76 -11.62 -20.30
C THR A 356 -5.01 -10.11 -20.28
N ILE A 357 -4.06 -9.37 -19.71
CA ILE A 357 -4.01 -7.91 -19.81
C ILE A 357 -3.25 -7.55 -21.09
N LYS A 358 -3.74 -6.58 -21.86
CA LYS A 358 -2.98 -6.06 -23.00
C LYS A 358 -1.81 -5.23 -22.48
N ASP A 359 -0.60 -5.57 -22.91
CA ASP A 359 0.62 -4.87 -22.52
C ASP A 359 0.52 -3.36 -22.84
N ARG A 360 0.66 -2.55 -21.80
CA ARG A 360 0.67 -1.08 -21.86
C ARG A 360 1.79 -0.56 -20.98
N SER A 361 2.44 0.51 -21.43
CA SER A 361 3.53 1.12 -20.66
C SER A 361 3.07 1.51 -19.26
N GLY A 362 3.91 1.25 -18.25
CA GLY A 362 3.59 1.48 -16.84
C GLY A 362 2.93 0.28 -16.15
N VAL A 363 2.22 0.55 -15.04
CA VAL A 363 1.61 -0.46 -14.17
C VAL A 363 0.11 -0.52 -14.44
N VAL A 364 -0.40 -1.70 -14.76
CA VAL A 364 -1.83 -1.96 -14.97
C VAL A 364 -2.31 -2.95 -13.92
N ILE A 365 -3.31 -2.58 -13.14
CA ILE A 365 -3.89 -3.42 -12.09
C ILE A 365 -5.33 -3.76 -12.47
N LYS A 366 -5.69 -5.05 -12.57
CA LYS A 366 -7.06 -5.46 -12.88
C LYS A 366 -7.53 -6.65 -12.04
N GLY A 367 -8.83 -6.83 -11.91
CA GLY A 367 -9.40 -8.08 -11.43
C GLY A 367 -10.43 -7.90 -10.34
N LYS A 368 -10.55 -8.90 -9.47
CA LYS A 368 -11.54 -8.98 -8.41
C LYS A 368 -10.88 -9.25 -7.06
N ALA A 369 -11.32 -8.56 -6.03
CA ALA A 369 -10.88 -8.78 -4.67
C ALA A 369 -12.09 -8.97 -3.75
N GLU A 370 -12.04 -9.96 -2.86
CA GLU A 370 -13.07 -10.13 -1.84
C GLU A 370 -13.03 -8.97 -0.84
N ARG A 371 -11.83 -8.59 -0.40
CA ARG A 371 -11.65 -7.52 0.57
C ARG A 371 -10.40 -6.69 0.30
N ILE A 372 -10.53 -5.37 0.39
CA ILE A 372 -9.42 -4.42 0.38
C ILE A 372 -9.60 -3.42 1.53
N ASP A 373 -8.62 -3.35 2.43
CA ASP A 373 -8.56 -2.28 3.43
C ASP A 373 -7.63 -1.16 2.94
N LEU A 374 -8.22 -0.05 2.48
CA LEU A 374 -7.43 1.07 1.96
C LEU A 374 -6.61 1.75 3.06
N ASN A 375 -7.00 1.63 4.33
CA ASN A 375 -6.23 2.21 5.43
C ASN A 375 -4.87 1.50 5.52
N ASP A 376 -4.88 0.17 5.50
CA ASP A 376 -3.68 -0.65 5.59
C ASP A 376 -2.75 -0.40 4.37
N TRP A 377 -3.31 -0.17 3.18
CA TRP A 377 -2.52 0.20 1.99
C TRP A 377 -1.91 1.61 2.09
N PHE A 378 -2.61 2.58 2.68
CA PHE A 378 -2.04 3.91 2.93
C PHE A 378 -0.93 3.86 3.99
N GLU A 379 -1.15 3.15 5.10
CA GLU A 379 -0.14 2.92 6.14
C GLU A 379 1.10 2.21 5.55
N TYR A 380 0.89 1.17 4.73
CA TYR A 380 1.96 0.46 4.04
C TYR A 380 2.75 1.39 3.10
N LYS A 381 2.06 2.24 2.33
CA LYS A 381 2.69 3.24 1.47
C LYS A 381 3.61 4.15 2.29
N ASP A 382 3.10 4.67 3.40
CA ASP A 382 3.83 5.63 4.21
C ASP A 382 5.04 5.01 4.91
N HIS A 383 4.93 3.76 5.35
CA HIS A 383 6.03 3.06 6.01
C HIS A 383 7.17 2.70 5.04
N TYR A 384 6.85 2.20 3.83
CA TYR A 384 7.84 1.61 2.94
C TYR A 384 8.33 2.54 1.82
N PHE A 385 7.53 3.53 1.40
CA PHE A 385 7.91 4.45 0.32
C PHE A 385 8.35 5.83 0.81
N SER A 386 7.96 6.28 2.01
CA SER A 386 8.42 7.59 2.56
C SER A 386 9.77 7.51 3.28
N ALA A 387 10.12 6.34 3.84
CA ALA A 387 11.24 6.19 4.76
C ALA A 387 12.65 6.36 4.13
N LYS A 388 12.75 6.52 2.81
CA LYS A 388 14.03 6.67 2.10
C LYS A 388 14.01 7.67 0.94
N ASN A 389 13.58 8.92 1.14
CA ASN A 389 13.76 10.02 0.15
C ASN A 389 13.38 9.63 -1.30
N THR A 390 12.48 8.67 -1.46
CA THR A 390 12.03 8.14 -2.74
C THR A 390 10.67 8.77 -2.91
N ASP A 391 10.59 9.71 -3.85
CA ASP A 391 9.40 10.49 -4.11
C ASP A 391 8.22 9.52 -4.31
N SER A 392 7.29 9.41 -3.35
CA SER A 392 6.12 8.53 -3.44
C SER A 392 5.24 8.86 -4.65
N SER A 393 5.37 10.09 -5.14
CA SER A 393 4.88 10.58 -6.43
C SER A 393 5.38 9.75 -7.62
N SER A 394 6.59 9.17 -7.56
CA SER A 394 7.19 8.36 -8.62
C SER A 394 6.49 7.02 -8.85
N PHE A 395 5.87 6.43 -7.81
CA PHE A 395 5.11 5.19 -7.95
C PHE A 395 3.72 5.45 -8.55
N LEU A 396 3.01 6.48 -8.06
CA LEU A 396 1.69 6.85 -8.61
C LEU A 396 1.78 7.28 -10.08
N GLN A 397 2.90 7.91 -10.48
CA GLN A 397 3.19 8.23 -11.89
C GLN A 397 3.37 7.00 -12.78
N GLN A 398 3.80 5.86 -12.21
CA GLN A 398 3.96 4.62 -12.97
C GLN A 398 2.62 3.89 -13.18
N ILE A 399 1.59 4.15 -12.36
CA ILE A 399 0.25 3.58 -12.57
C ILE A 399 -0.29 4.10 -13.90
N ASN A 400 -0.56 3.20 -14.84
CA ASN A 400 -1.24 3.50 -16.09
C ASN A 400 -2.76 3.39 -15.93
N SER A 401 -3.23 2.28 -15.34
CA SER A 401 -4.65 2.09 -15.05
C SER A 401 -4.89 1.08 -13.93
N LEU A 402 -6.02 1.24 -13.24
CA LEU A 402 -6.57 0.32 -12.24
C LEU A 402 -8.03 0.04 -12.58
N ASP A 403 -8.46 -1.21 -12.58
CA ASP A 403 -9.85 -1.63 -12.84
C ASP A 403 -10.19 -2.82 -11.94
N LEU A 404 -10.77 -2.53 -10.76
CA LEU A 404 -11.03 -3.50 -9.71
C LEU A 404 -12.52 -3.59 -9.39
N ASP A 405 -13.02 -4.82 -9.31
CA ASP A 405 -14.28 -5.14 -8.63
C ASP A 405 -13.94 -5.63 -7.21
N ILE A 406 -14.49 -4.98 -6.18
CA ILE A 406 -14.17 -5.25 -4.78
C ILE A 406 -15.47 -5.52 -4.03
N ASP A 407 -15.63 -6.70 -3.44
CA ASP A 407 -16.86 -7.06 -2.72
C ASP A 407 -16.98 -6.24 -1.43
N GLU A 408 -15.89 -6.12 -0.67
CA GLU A 408 -15.81 -5.28 0.52
C GLU A 408 -14.56 -4.38 0.51
N MET A 409 -14.78 -3.07 0.53
CA MET A 409 -13.73 -2.07 0.67
C MET A 409 -13.88 -1.31 1.99
N ILE A 410 -12.80 -1.19 2.74
CA ILE A 410 -12.76 -0.38 3.96
C ILE A 410 -12.01 0.92 3.65
N LEU A 411 -12.66 2.05 3.93
CA LEU A 411 -12.09 3.39 3.77
C LEU A 411 -12.37 4.20 5.03
N GLY A 412 -11.31 4.53 5.78
CA GLY A 412 -11.43 5.07 7.13
C GLY A 412 -12.24 4.12 8.01
N ASN A 413 -13.34 4.64 8.55
CA ASN A 413 -14.29 3.89 9.37
C ASN A 413 -15.54 3.42 8.59
N GLN A 414 -15.55 3.57 7.26
CA GLN A 414 -16.68 3.21 6.40
C GLN A 414 -16.44 1.87 5.69
N GLN A 415 -17.50 1.06 5.62
CA GLN A 415 -17.56 -0.16 4.83
C GLN A 415 -18.32 0.14 3.53
N ILE A 416 -17.67 -0.08 2.40
CA ILE A 416 -18.18 0.20 1.06
C ILE A 416 -18.28 -1.14 0.33
N LEU A 417 -19.49 -1.51 -0.08
CA LEU A 417 -19.81 -2.82 -0.61
C LEU A 417 -19.99 -2.76 -2.13
N ASN A 418 -19.61 -3.85 -2.80
CA ASN A 418 -19.81 -4.05 -4.24
C ASN A 418 -19.24 -2.89 -5.07
N SER A 419 -17.98 -2.55 -4.80
CA SER A 419 -17.28 -1.40 -5.37
C SER A 419 -16.63 -1.75 -6.70
N LYS A 420 -17.01 -1.05 -7.77
CA LYS A 420 -16.24 -1.00 -9.02
C LYS A 420 -15.42 0.27 -9.04
N ILE A 421 -14.10 0.15 -9.07
CA ILE A 421 -13.17 1.27 -9.09
C ILE A 421 -12.38 1.22 -10.38
N LYS A 422 -12.40 2.34 -11.11
CA LYS A 422 -11.56 2.54 -12.29
C LYS A 422 -10.70 3.76 -12.09
N ILE A 423 -9.42 3.65 -12.41
CA ILE A 423 -8.47 4.76 -12.41
C ILE A 423 -7.68 4.69 -13.71
N GLU A 424 -7.50 5.82 -14.36
CA GLU A 424 -6.67 5.98 -15.54
C GLU A 424 -5.73 7.17 -15.36
N ASN A 425 -4.49 7.01 -15.81
CA ASN A 425 -3.51 8.07 -15.78
C ASN A 425 -3.54 8.87 -17.09
N ASN A 426 -3.74 10.19 -16.99
CA ASN A 426 -3.75 11.10 -18.13
C ASN A 426 -2.41 11.82 -18.37
N GLY A 427 -1.37 11.49 -17.60
CA GLY A 427 -0.03 12.10 -17.62
C GLY A 427 0.17 13.17 -16.55
N ALA A 428 -0.88 13.86 -16.10
CA ALA A 428 -0.80 14.92 -15.08
C ALA A 428 -1.34 14.47 -13.72
N LEU A 429 -2.42 13.68 -13.72
CA LEU A 429 -3.10 13.18 -12.54
C LEU A 429 -3.83 11.86 -12.84
N LEU A 430 -4.29 11.20 -11.79
CA LEU A 430 -5.10 10.01 -11.88
C LEU A 430 -6.59 10.40 -11.91
N LEU A 431 -7.26 10.08 -13.01
CA LEU A 431 -8.71 10.24 -13.16
C LEU A 431 -9.37 8.94 -12.73
N GLY A 432 -10.32 9.01 -11.81
CA GLY A 432 -10.98 7.82 -11.28
C GLY A 432 -12.50 7.93 -11.22
N SER A 433 -13.13 6.77 -11.16
CA SER A 433 -14.56 6.62 -10.90
C SER A 433 -14.78 5.51 -9.90
N ILE A 434 -15.77 5.69 -9.03
CA ILE A 434 -16.23 4.69 -8.08
C ILE A 434 -17.72 4.47 -8.30
N ASN A 435 -18.13 3.21 -8.36
CA ASN A 435 -19.54 2.82 -8.38
C ASN A 435 -19.76 1.72 -7.37
N SER A 436 -20.46 2.04 -6.28
CA SER A 436 -20.76 1.13 -5.18
C SER A 436 -22.14 1.44 -4.61
N GLU A 437 -22.59 0.64 -3.64
CA GLU A 437 -23.85 0.91 -2.95
C GLU A 437 -23.80 2.20 -2.12
N GLN A 438 -22.63 2.54 -1.57
CA GLN A 438 -22.43 3.66 -0.64
C GLN A 438 -21.93 4.92 -1.37
N ILE A 439 -21.05 4.79 -2.35
CA ILE A 439 -20.41 5.92 -3.04
C ILE A 439 -20.51 5.73 -4.55
N LYS A 440 -20.94 6.78 -5.26
CA LYS A 440 -20.96 6.80 -6.72
C LYS A 440 -20.55 8.15 -7.28
N GLY A 441 -19.64 8.15 -8.24
CA GLY A 441 -19.21 9.33 -8.99
C GLY A 441 -17.74 9.29 -9.36
N ASP A 442 -17.20 10.45 -9.73
CA ASP A 442 -15.85 10.60 -10.26
C ASP A 442 -14.93 11.32 -9.27
N PHE A 443 -13.62 11.09 -9.40
CA PHE A 443 -12.59 11.76 -8.61
C PHE A 443 -11.32 12.04 -9.41
N GLU A 444 -10.59 13.07 -9.00
CA GLU A 444 -9.28 13.46 -9.55
C GLU A 444 -8.26 13.37 -8.42
N LEU A 445 -7.24 12.53 -8.60
CA LEU A 445 -6.16 12.32 -7.65
C LEU A 445 -4.82 12.78 -8.26
N PRO A 446 -4.32 13.96 -7.89
CA PRO A 446 -2.98 14.40 -8.27
C PRO A 446 -1.91 13.56 -7.58
N TYR A 447 -0.74 13.38 -8.22
CA TYR A 447 0.35 12.58 -7.64
C TYR A 447 0.89 13.15 -6.32
N LYS A 448 0.76 14.46 -6.16
CA LYS A 448 1.05 15.19 -4.94
C LYS A 448 -0.04 16.25 -4.77
N PRO A 449 -1.06 15.98 -3.94
CA PRO A 449 -2.08 16.97 -3.63
C PRO A 449 -1.43 18.22 -3.04
N ASP A 450 -1.76 19.38 -3.60
CA ASP A 450 -1.31 20.68 -3.14
C ASP A 450 -2.40 21.74 -3.34
N LEU A 451 -2.07 22.96 -2.95
CA LEU A 451 -2.98 24.10 -3.00
C LEU A 451 -3.58 24.38 -4.38
N LEU A 452 -2.83 24.07 -5.44
CA LEU A 452 -3.24 24.30 -6.82
C LEU A 452 -3.96 23.08 -7.40
N ASN A 453 -3.67 21.90 -6.87
CA ASN A 453 -4.18 20.61 -7.32
C ASN A 453 -4.63 19.80 -6.09
N PRO A 454 -5.81 20.11 -5.51
CA PRO A 454 -6.38 19.30 -4.43
C PRO A 454 -6.93 17.97 -4.95
N PHE A 455 -7.18 17.02 -4.06
CA PHE A 455 -8.01 15.85 -4.39
C PHE A 455 -9.44 16.30 -4.64
N LYS A 456 -9.98 16.04 -5.84
CA LYS A 456 -11.32 16.50 -6.22
C LYS A 456 -12.29 15.34 -6.37
N THR A 457 -13.56 15.58 -6.06
CA THR A 457 -14.64 14.63 -6.36
C THR A 457 -15.86 15.33 -6.96
N ASP A 458 -16.58 14.63 -7.83
CA ASP A 458 -17.95 14.97 -8.25
C ASP A 458 -18.83 13.72 -8.08
N LEU A 459 -19.47 13.62 -6.92
CA LEU A 459 -20.22 12.45 -6.51
C LEU A 459 -21.72 12.61 -6.79
N GLU A 460 -22.33 11.60 -7.38
CA GLU A 460 -23.77 11.47 -7.47
C GLU A 460 -24.37 11.24 -6.07
N TYR A 461 -23.77 10.33 -5.30
CA TYR A 461 -24.14 10.14 -3.90
C TYR A 461 -23.00 9.63 -3.02
N MET A 462 -23.09 9.94 -1.73
CA MET A 462 -22.26 9.36 -0.66
C MET A 462 -23.16 8.99 0.54
N LYS A 463 -23.13 7.71 0.96
CA LYS A 463 -23.90 7.18 2.09
C LYS A 463 -22.94 6.77 3.19
N LEU A 464 -22.90 7.58 4.23
CA LEU A 464 -22.08 7.39 5.42
C LEU A 464 -22.93 6.77 6.53
N LYS A 465 -22.31 5.89 7.30
CA LYS A 465 -22.88 5.32 8.52
C LYS A 465 -21.98 5.62 9.70
N LYS A 466 -22.56 5.66 10.89
CA LYS A 466 -21.80 5.66 12.13
C LYS A 466 -21.09 4.33 12.24
N SER A 467 -19.77 4.39 12.37
CA SER A 467 -18.97 3.19 12.55
C SER A 467 -19.09 2.68 13.97
N ALA A 468 -19.17 1.35 14.13
CA ALA A 468 -19.04 0.68 15.42
C ALA A 468 -17.57 0.60 15.87
N SER A 469 -16.63 0.71 14.92
CA SER A 469 -15.19 0.71 15.16
C SER A 469 -14.74 2.06 15.73
N LYS A 470 -14.01 2.01 16.86
CA LYS A 470 -13.23 3.14 17.39
C LYS A 470 -11.76 3.01 16.97
N ARG A 471 -11.47 2.82 15.68
CA ARG A 471 -10.08 2.99 15.22
C ARG A 471 -9.77 4.48 15.46
N GLU A 472 -8.92 4.76 16.44
CA GLU A 472 -8.42 6.10 16.70
C GLU A 472 -7.44 6.42 15.58
N PHE A 473 -7.84 7.32 14.68
CA PHE A 473 -6.92 7.90 13.72
C PHE A 473 -6.20 9.05 14.43
N ASN A 474 -4.91 8.87 14.72
CA ASN A 474 -4.07 9.99 15.11
C ASN A 474 -3.69 10.75 13.83
N ILE A 475 -4.53 11.72 13.46
CA ILE A 475 -4.34 12.51 12.25
C ILE A 475 -3.48 13.72 12.60
N ASP A 476 -2.25 13.75 12.11
CA ASP A 476 -1.42 14.94 12.19
C ASP A 476 -1.89 15.99 11.17
N ILE A 477 -1.90 17.26 11.60
CA ILE A 477 -2.36 18.37 10.74
C ILE A 477 -1.50 18.45 9.47
N GLU A 478 -0.20 18.17 9.57
CA GLU A 478 0.75 18.22 8.45
C GLU A 478 0.43 17.20 7.35
N ASP A 479 -0.19 16.07 7.70
CA ASP A 479 -0.51 14.99 6.77
C ASP A 479 -1.88 15.15 6.09
N MET A 480 -2.65 16.17 6.48
CA MET A 480 -3.97 16.41 5.92
C MET A 480 -3.88 16.92 4.47
N PRO A 481 -4.47 16.22 3.49
CA PRO A 481 -4.44 16.69 2.10
C PRO A 481 -5.39 17.87 1.88
N ASP A 482 -5.12 18.63 0.82
CA ASP A 482 -6.07 19.60 0.28
C ASP A 482 -7.20 18.86 -0.45
N LEU A 483 -8.44 19.15 -0.05
CA LEU A 483 -9.63 18.44 -0.53
C LEU A 483 -10.61 19.41 -1.20
N TYR A 484 -11.21 18.97 -2.29
CA TYR A 484 -12.36 19.61 -2.93
C TYR A 484 -13.44 18.57 -3.22
N ILE A 485 -14.30 18.33 -2.23
CA ILE A 485 -15.33 17.30 -2.29
C ILE A 485 -16.67 17.92 -2.69
N LYS A 486 -17.25 17.43 -3.79
CA LYS A 486 -18.64 17.72 -4.17
C LYS A 486 -19.47 16.46 -4.17
N SER A 487 -20.69 16.57 -3.65
CA SER A 487 -21.69 15.51 -3.77
C SER A 487 -23.10 16.05 -3.93
N LYS A 488 -23.84 15.53 -4.92
CA LYS A 488 -25.24 15.90 -5.16
C LYS A 488 -26.15 15.43 -4.03
N ALA A 489 -25.91 14.24 -3.47
CA ALA A 489 -26.67 13.67 -2.36
C ALA A 489 -25.76 13.01 -1.32
N VAL A 490 -25.88 13.42 -0.07
CA VAL A 490 -25.17 12.81 1.05
C VAL A 490 -26.16 12.27 2.04
N SER A 491 -25.93 11.09 2.58
CA SER A 491 -26.68 10.61 3.73
C SER A 491 -25.74 10.23 4.85
N TYR A 492 -26.14 10.54 6.08
CA TYR A 492 -25.49 10.10 7.29
C TYR A 492 -26.56 9.49 8.18
N GLU A 493 -26.49 8.19 8.43
CA GLU A 493 -27.59 7.45 9.08
C GLU A 493 -28.91 7.62 8.31
N GLN A 494 -29.95 8.11 8.97
CA GLN A 494 -31.26 8.40 8.37
C GLN A 494 -31.34 9.82 7.78
N LEU A 495 -30.32 10.66 8.02
CA LEU A 495 -30.30 12.05 7.61
C LEU A 495 -29.86 12.15 6.15
N LYS A 496 -30.59 12.92 5.36
CA LYS A 496 -30.31 13.14 3.93
C LYS A 496 -30.02 14.61 3.70
N PHE A 497 -28.93 14.89 3.01
CA PHE A 497 -28.47 16.21 2.62
C PHE A 497 -28.25 16.24 1.11
N SER A 498 -28.27 17.43 0.53
CA SER A 498 -28.06 17.66 -0.89
C SER A 498 -27.05 18.78 -1.10
N ASN A 499 -26.34 18.72 -2.22
CA ASN A 499 -25.38 19.74 -2.64
C ASN A 499 -24.27 19.96 -1.59
N LEU A 500 -23.63 18.89 -1.14
CA LEU A 500 -22.44 18.99 -0.30
C LEU A 500 -21.29 19.60 -1.11
N THR A 501 -20.66 20.63 -0.57
CA THR A 501 -19.36 21.14 -1.04
C THR A 501 -18.46 21.31 0.17
N LEU A 502 -17.30 20.64 0.16
CA LEU A 502 -16.24 20.77 1.14
C LEU A 502 -14.96 21.18 0.42
N SER A 503 -14.37 22.31 0.82
CA SER A 503 -13.06 22.78 0.34
C SER A 503 -12.15 22.97 1.54
N THR A 504 -10.97 22.36 1.51
CA THR A 504 -9.98 22.46 2.58
C THR A 504 -8.61 22.85 2.06
N LYS A 505 -7.84 23.47 2.95
CA LYS A 505 -6.47 23.90 2.72
C LYS A 505 -5.62 23.57 3.94
N ASN A 506 -4.47 22.95 3.73
CA ASN A 506 -3.47 22.73 4.75
C ASN A 506 -2.36 23.79 4.64
N ASP A 507 -2.12 24.52 5.73
CA ASP A 507 -1.08 25.53 5.87
C ASP A 507 -0.05 25.10 6.94
N ALA A 508 0.41 23.84 6.85
CA ALA A 508 1.33 23.13 7.74
C ALA A 508 0.87 23.01 9.21
N ASN A 509 0.68 24.13 9.90
CA ASN A 509 0.27 24.21 11.30
C ASN A 509 -1.24 24.43 11.47
N LYS A 510 -1.96 24.60 10.36
CA LYS A 510 -3.36 24.99 10.36
C LYS A 510 -4.12 24.32 9.21
N PHE A 511 -5.11 23.52 9.57
CA PHE A 511 -6.07 22.96 8.62
C PHE A 511 -7.27 23.90 8.49
N ILE A 512 -7.41 24.51 7.32
CA ILE A 512 -8.46 25.49 7.00
C ILE A 512 -9.59 24.78 6.25
N VAL A 513 -10.83 25.01 6.70
CA VAL A 513 -12.05 24.64 5.98
C VAL A 513 -12.60 25.91 5.35
N ASP A 514 -12.26 26.14 4.08
CA ASP A 514 -12.71 27.34 3.35
C ASP A 514 -14.22 27.33 3.14
N GLN A 515 -14.77 26.15 2.89
CA GLN A 515 -16.20 25.98 2.63
C GLN A 515 -16.66 24.60 3.10
N LEU A 516 -17.74 24.57 3.87
CA LEU A 516 -18.56 23.39 4.17
C LEU A 516 -20.03 23.79 4.02
N ASP A 517 -20.56 23.53 2.83
CA ASP A 517 -21.91 23.90 2.46
C ASP A 517 -22.73 22.64 2.19
N PHE A 518 -23.96 22.58 2.72
CA PHE A 518 -24.92 21.55 2.35
C PHE A 518 -26.35 22.03 2.60
N SER A 519 -27.32 21.32 2.03
CA SER A 519 -28.74 21.67 2.16
C SER A 519 -29.56 20.48 2.64
N HIS A 520 -30.62 20.76 3.41
CA HIS A 520 -31.69 19.82 3.70
C HIS A 520 -33.03 20.49 3.34
N GLU A 521 -33.70 19.95 2.32
CA GLU A 521 -34.90 20.55 1.72
C GLU A 521 -34.71 22.03 1.34
N LYS A 522 -35.35 22.96 2.08
CA LYS A 522 -35.28 24.41 1.86
C LYS A 522 -34.48 25.12 2.95
N VAL A 523 -33.55 24.41 3.58
CA VAL A 523 -32.63 24.95 4.59
C VAL A 523 -31.20 24.68 4.13
N THR A 524 -30.42 25.73 4.01
CA THR A 524 -29.01 25.69 3.61
C THR A 524 -28.14 26.01 4.81
N LEU A 525 -27.14 25.19 5.05
CA LEU A 525 -26.04 25.47 5.98
C LEU A 525 -24.82 25.86 5.16
N LYS A 526 -24.17 26.94 5.57
CA LYS A 526 -22.84 27.34 5.12
C LYS A 526 -21.91 27.47 6.30
N SER A 527 -20.71 26.96 6.18
CA SER A 527 -19.72 27.03 7.25
C SER A 527 -18.31 27.18 6.72
N SER A 528 -17.47 27.87 7.48
CA SER A 528 -16.03 27.94 7.25
C SER A 528 -15.34 27.98 8.61
N GLY A 529 -14.08 27.53 8.67
CA GLY A 529 -13.40 27.40 9.94
C GLY A 529 -11.97 26.95 9.79
N HIS A 530 -11.37 26.61 10.92
CA HIS A 530 -10.04 26.04 10.94
C HIS A 530 -9.81 25.23 12.21
N TRP A 531 -8.85 24.33 12.11
CA TRP A 531 -8.27 23.57 13.20
C TRP A 531 -6.76 23.81 13.19
N HIS A 532 -6.18 24.08 14.36
CA HIS A 532 -4.74 24.27 14.52
C HIS A 532 -4.29 23.72 15.87
N PHE A 533 -2.99 23.48 16.00
CA PHE A 533 -2.37 23.22 17.28
C PHE A 533 -1.89 24.54 17.89
N GLU A 534 -2.27 24.84 19.13
CA GLU A 534 -1.82 26.02 19.87
C GLU A 534 -0.56 25.66 20.67
N PRO A 535 0.64 26.16 20.28
CA PRO A 535 1.89 25.71 20.88
C PRO A 535 2.03 26.08 22.36
N VAL A 536 1.37 27.16 22.80
CA VAL A 536 1.49 27.67 24.18
C VAL A 536 0.70 26.79 25.15
N SER A 537 -0.56 26.49 24.83
CA SER A 537 -1.40 25.62 25.66
C SER A 537 -1.13 24.13 25.42
N LYS A 538 -0.44 23.79 24.31
CA LYS A 538 -0.26 22.42 23.81
C LYS A 538 -1.58 21.69 23.57
N GLU A 539 -2.56 22.43 23.07
CA GLU A 539 -3.90 21.92 22.80
C GLU A 539 -4.29 22.16 21.35
N HIS A 540 -5.06 21.24 20.78
CA HIS A 540 -5.75 21.49 19.52
C HIS A 540 -6.90 22.48 19.74
N VAL A 541 -7.10 23.39 18.78
CA VAL A 541 -8.17 24.38 18.82
C VAL A 541 -8.89 24.41 17.48
N SER A 542 -10.21 24.28 17.54
CA SER A 542 -11.10 24.32 16.37
C SER A 542 -12.06 25.51 16.47
N VAL A 543 -12.23 26.26 15.38
CA VAL A 543 -13.11 27.45 15.32
C VAL A 543 -13.90 27.46 14.00
N PHE A 544 -15.21 27.63 14.09
CA PHE A 544 -16.15 27.60 12.97
C PHE A 544 -17.13 28.76 12.99
N ASN A 545 -17.30 29.38 11.82
CA ASN A 545 -18.41 30.25 11.50
C ASN A 545 -19.50 29.42 10.82
N ILE A 546 -20.75 29.59 11.25
CA ILE A 546 -21.89 28.82 10.78
C ILE A 546 -23.02 29.79 10.45
N ALA A 547 -23.54 29.69 9.22
CA ALA A 547 -24.72 30.40 8.78
C ALA A 547 -25.78 29.41 8.31
N ILE A 548 -26.99 29.47 8.88
CA ILE A 548 -28.12 28.62 8.49
C ILE A 548 -29.27 29.53 8.05
N LYS A 549 -29.73 29.34 6.81
CA LYS A 549 -30.85 30.08 6.24
C LYS A 549 -31.85 29.14 5.60
N GLY A 550 -33.15 29.42 5.73
CA GLY A 550 -34.16 28.58 5.09
C GLY A 550 -35.59 28.90 5.45
N SER A 551 -36.53 28.19 4.83
CA SER A 551 -37.98 28.42 4.98
C SER A 551 -38.76 27.24 5.58
N LYS A 552 -38.08 26.13 5.88
CA LYS A 552 -38.67 24.91 6.45
C LYS A 552 -37.97 24.48 7.74
N PHE A 553 -37.65 25.44 8.61
CA PHE A 553 -36.81 25.18 9.79
C PHE A 553 -37.42 24.11 10.71
N GLY A 554 -38.70 24.25 11.09
CA GLY A 554 -39.35 23.28 11.97
C GLY A 554 -39.38 21.87 11.39
N GLN A 555 -39.61 21.69 10.08
CA GLN A 555 -39.55 20.36 9.47
C GLN A 555 -38.14 19.78 9.51
N THR A 556 -37.13 20.60 9.24
CA THR A 556 -35.72 20.18 9.28
C THR A 556 -35.29 19.76 10.69
N VAL A 557 -35.56 20.57 11.72
CA VAL A 557 -35.19 20.29 13.12
C VAL A 557 -35.87 19.02 13.63
N ASN A 558 -37.16 18.82 13.30
CA ASN A 558 -37.89 17.62 13.67
C ASN A 558 -37.29 16.36 13.02
N LYS A 559 -36.95 16.42 11.72
CA LYS A 559 -36.30 15.32 11.01
C LYS A 559 -34.90 15.00 11.52
N LEU A 560 -34.19 16.00 12.04
CA LEU A 560 -32.89 15.83 12.68
C LEU A 560 -33.00 15.25 14.11
N GLY A 561 -34.21 15.01 14.62
CA GLY A 561 -34.43 14.50 15.98
C GLY A 561 -34.10 15.52 17.07
N LEU A 562 -34.03 16.81 16.74
CA LEU A 562 -33.64 17.89 17.65
C LEU A 562 -34.82 18.47 18.47
N GLY A 563 -36.00 17.84 18.37
CA GLY A 563 -37.20 18.15 19.15
C GLY A 563 -38.35 18.72 18.31
N GLU A 564 -39.60 18.51 18.76
CA GLU A 564 -40.82 18.90 18.03
C GLU A 564 -41.38 20.29 18.41
N THR A 565 -40.60 21.09 19.13
CA THR A 565 -41.06 22.34 19.75
C THR A 565 -41.42 23.43 18.75
N ILE A 566 -40.83 23.43 17.54
CA ILE A 566 -41.11 24.43 16.50
C ILE A 566 -41.63 23.70 15.26
N SER A 567 -42.70 24.23 14.67
CA SER A 567 -43.19 23.79 13.36
C SER A 567 -43.29 24.94 12.38
N GLY A 568 -42.97 24.67 11.11
CA GLY A 568 -42.84 25.70 10.08
C GLY A 568 -41.70 26.67 10.36
N GLY A 569 -41.82 27.88 9.83
CA GLY A 569 -40.91 28.98 10.10
C GLY A 569 -39.70 29.08 9.17
N LYS A 570 -39.29 30.33 8.92
CA LYS A 570 -38.02 30.68 8.29
C LYS A 570 -36.96 30.87 9.36
N VAL A 571 -35.73 30.46 9.07
CA VAL A 571 -34.55 30.64 9.93
C VAL A 571 -33.52 31.54 9.25
N ASP A 572 -32.93 32.40 10.06
CA ASP A 572 -31.69 33.12 9.78
C ASP A 572 -30.85 33.04 11.06
N PHE A 573 -29.86 32.16 11.04
CA PHE A 573 -28.95 31.86 12.15
C PHE A 573 -27.54 32.18 11.68
N ASN A 574 -26.78 32.89 12.50
CA ASN A 574 -25.36 33.13 12.30
C ASN A 574 -24.67 32.89 13.63
N GLY A 575 -23.59 32.13 13.66
CA GLY A 575 -22.85 31.86 14.88
C GLY A 575 -21.39 31.61 14.63
N GLN A 576 -20.57 31.94 15.61
CA GLN A 576 -19.17 31.54 15.70
C GLN A 576 -19.03 30.64 16.91
N ILE A 577 -18.52 29.43 16.70
CA ILE A 577 -18.27 28.45 17.77
C ILE A 577 -16.82 28.01 17.72
N GLY A 578 -16.25 27.66 18.87
CA GLY A 578 -14.94 27.05 18.97
C GLY A 578 -14.84 26.14 20.18
N TRP A 579 -13.94 25.16 20.12
CA TRP A 579 -13.69 24.21 21.19
C TRP A 579 -12.21 23.79 21.19
N GLY A 580 -11.74 23.31 22.35
CA GLY A 580 -10.46 22.65 22.49
C GLY A 580 -10.57 21.20 22.05
N GLY A 581 -9.83 20.82 21.01
CA GLY A 581 -9.84 19.50 20.40
C GLY A 581 -9.79 19.56 18.87
N GLU A 582 -9.72 18.38 18.27
CA GLU A 582 -9.67 18.18 16.83
C GLU A 582 -11.01 18.47 16.16
N LEU A 583 -10.98 18.67 14.84
CA LEU A 583 -12.15 18.99 14.03
C LEU A 583 -13.28 17.95 14.16
N TYR A 584 -12.90 16.68 14.26
CA TYR A 584 -13.80 15.53 14.31
C TYR A 584 -14.22 15.16 15.75
N SER A 585 -13.69 15.83 16.76
CA SER A 585 -13.90 15.53 18.18
C SER A 585 -14.37 16.77 18.96
N MET A 586 -15.64 17.11 18.81
CA MET A 586 -16.25 18.26 19.52
C MET A 586 -16.21 18.07 21.06
N ASN A 587 -15.60 19.01 21.77
CA ASN A 587 -15.45 18.98 23.23
C ASN A 587 -16.41 19.97 23.93
N TRP A 588 -17.57 19.48 24.36
CA TRP A 588 -18.63 20.25 25.01
C TRP A 588 -18.17 21.14 26.19
N PRO A 589 -17.38 20.64 27.17
CA PRO A 589 -16.84 21.46 28.26
C PRO A 589 -16.09 22.73 27.81
N THR A 590 -15.37 22.66 26.70
CA THR A 590 -14.55 23.77 26.18
C THR A 590 -15.25 24.63 25.13
N LEU A 591 -16.50 24.32 24.82
CA LEU A 591 -17.26 25.00 23.77
C LEU A 591 -17.49 26.46 24.13
N ILE A 592 -17.07 27.38 23.26
CA ILE A 592 -17.28 28.82 23.40
C ILE A 592 -17.87 29.34 22.10
N GLY A 593 -18.80 30.28 22.18
CA GLY A 593 -19.34 30.88 20.96
C GLY A 593 -20.34 31.99 21.18
N GLU A 594 -20.64 32.69 20.09
CA GLU A 594 -21.70 33.69 20.02
C GLU A 594 -22.65 33.33 18.87
N VAL A 595 -23.96 33.44 19.13
CA VAL A 595 -25.01 33.01 18.21
C VAL A 595 -26.07 34.10 18.10
N ASP A 596 -26.37 34.50 16.88
CA ASP A 596 -27.50 35.35 16.50
C ASP A 596 -28.58 34.48 15.82
N LEU A 597 -29.76 34.38 16.43
CA LEU A 597 -30.88 33.63 15.90
C LEU A 597 -32.05 34.56 15.56
N LYS A 598 -32.64 34.37 14.39
CA LYS A 598 -33.91 34.96 13.98
C LYS A 598 -34.79 33.89 13.33
N LEU A 599 -35.97 33.66 13.88
CA LEU A 599 -37.02 32.84 13.29
C LEU A 599 -38.21 33.73 12.93
N THR A 600 -38.89 33.46 11.81
CA THR A 600 -40.12 34.17 11.44
C THR A 600 -41.20 33.23 10.93
N ASP A 601 -42.46 33.62 11.05
CA ASP A 601 -43.62 32.92 10.46
C ASP A 601 -43.74 31.43 10.85
N GLY A 602 -43.66 31.12 12.15
CA GLY A 602 -43.68 29.74 12.67
C GLY A 602 -44.62 29.52 13.85
N PHE A 603 -44.65 28.30 14.38
CA PHE A 603 -45.51 27.91 15.50
C PHE A 603 -44.71 27.15 16.56
N LEU A 604 -44.93 27.47 17.84
CA LEU A 604 -44.42 26.71 18.98
C LEU A 604 -45.42 25.63 19.40
N ARG A 605 -45.02 24.36 19.39
CA ARG A 605 -45.85 23.21 19.82
C ARG A 605 -45.58 22.86 21.29
N ASN A 606 -46.56 22.25 21.95
CA ASN A 606 -46.48 21.76 23.33
C ASN A 606 -46.01 22.80 24.37
N VAL A 607 -46.71 23.93 24.49
CA VAL A 607 -46.55 24.80 25.66
C VAL A 607 -47.32 24.18 26.83
N ASP A 608 -46.60 23.75 27.87
CA ASP A 608 -47.17 23.12 29.09
C ASP A 608 -48.34 23.96 29.68
N PRO A 609 -49.40 23.35 30.26
CA PRO A 609 -50.69 23.97 30.57
C PRO A 609 -50.69 25.22 31.48
N GLY A 610 -49.57 25.57 32.13
CA GLY A 610 -49.50 26.70 33.06
C GLY A 610 -49.38 28.06 32.37
N ALA A 611 -48.29 28.29 31.65
CA ALA A 611 -48.00 29.59 31.02
C ALA A 611 -48.78 29.81 29.71
N GLY A 612 -49.06 28.74 28.96
CA GLY A 612 -49.78 28.78 27.68
C GLY A 612 -51.29 28.98 27.81
N ARG A 613 -51.93 28.40 28.84
CA ARG A 613 -53.38 28.58 29.09
C ARG A 613 -53.74 30.04 29.33
N PHE A 614 -52.92 30.79 30.07
CA PHE A 614 -53.23 32.20 30.36
C PHE A 614 -53.16 33.11 29.12
N VAL A 615 -52.33 32.79 28.13
CA VAL A 615 -52.26 33.55 26.86
C VAL A 615 -53.31 33.07 25.86
N GLY A 616 -53.60 31.76 25.80
CA GLY A 616 -54.69 31.20 24.97
C GLY A 616 -56.09 31.56 25.46
N LEU A 617 -56.28 31.78 26.76
CA LEU A 617 -57.54 32.26 27.33
C LEU A 617 -57.81 33.75 27.06
N LEU A 618 -56.78 34.53 26.72
CA LEU A 618 -56.88 35.95 26.35
C LEU A 618 -57.03 36.19 24.84
N SER A 619 -57.03 35.15 24.01
CA SER A 619 -57.40 35.26 22.60
C SER A 619 -58.93 35.38 22.48
N PHE A 620 -59.43 36.62 22.37
CA PHE A 620 -60.85 36.92 22.17
C PHE A 620 -61.39 36.49 20.80
N ASN A 621 -60.53 36.07 19.86
CA ASN A 621 -60.93 35.61 18.53
C ASN A 621 -61.64 34.23 18.52
N ALA A 622 -61.75 33.53 19.66
CA ALA A 622 -62.45 32.25 19.76
C ALA A 622 -63.89 32.34 20.30
N LEU A 623 -64.40 33.54 20.62
CA LEU A 623 -65.68 33.68 21.32
C LEU A 623 -66.94 33.23 20.55
N PRO A 624 -67.04 33.29 19.21
CA PRO A 624 -68.24 32.77 18.54
C PRO A 624 -68.40 31.25 18.68
N LYS A 625 -67.29 30.50 18.83
CA LYS A 625 -67.30 29.03 18.94
C LYS A 625 -67.39 28.50 20.37
N ARG A 626 -67.12 29.34 21.39
CA ARG A 626 -67.23 28.96 22.81
C ARG A 626 -68.66 28.83 23.33
N LEU A 627 -69.65 29.29 22.55
CA LEU A 627 -71.08 29.04 22.81
C LEU A 627 -71.53 27.61 22.47
N PHE A 628 -70.69 26.80 21.82
CA PHE A 628 -71.06 25.44 21.36
C PHE A 628 -70.27 24.30 22.02
N LEU A 629 -69.52 24.55 23.10
CA LEU A 629 -68.81 23.52 23.89
C LEU A 629 -67.85 22.60 23.10
N ASP A 630 -67.30 23.03 21.96
CA ASP A 630 -66.24 22.30 21.24
C ASP A 630 -64.86 22.96 21.47
N PHE A 631 -64.05 22.32 22.31
CA PHE A 631 -62.70 22.76 22.66
C PHE A 631 -61.61 21.97 21.94
N GLY A 632 -61.98 21.13 20.96
CA GLY A 632 -61.06 20.19 20.30
C GLY A 632 -60.00 20.83 19.41
N ASP A 633 -60.29 21.98 18.78
CA ASP A 633 -59.46 22.46 17.66
C ASP A 633 -58.46 23.58 17.99
N VAL A 634 -58.66 24.36 19.06
CA VAL A 634 -57.73 25.47 19.39
C VAL A 634 -56.45 24.98 20.10
N LEU A 635 -56.45 23.74 20.60
CA LEU A 635 -55.30 23.10 21.24
C LEU A 635 -54.43 22.30 20.25
N LYS A 636 -54.85 22.13 18.99
CA LYS A 636 -54.18 21.26 18.00
C LYS A 636 -53.01 21.92 17.25
N GLU A 637 -52.87 23.25 17.25
CA GLU A 637 -51.95 23.95 16.32
C GLU A 637 -50.75 24.68 16.98
N GLY A 638 -50.70 24.80 18.31
CA GLY A 638 -49.61 25.49 19.02
C GLY A 638 -49.71 27.03 18.98
N MET A 639 -48.71 27.73 19.52
CA MET A 639 -48.66 29.20 19.59
C MET A 639 -47.94 29.79 18.37
N GLN A 640 -48.68 30.48 17.50
CA GLN A 640 -48.10 31.16 16.33
C GLN A 640 -47.23 32.36 16.72
N PHE A 641 -46.06 32.48 16.09
CA PHE A 641 -45.18 33.64 16.23
C PHE A 641 -44.87 34.30 14.87
N ASN A 642 -44.81 35.63 14.88
CA ASN A 642 -44.33 36.41 13.74
C ASN A 642 -42.80 36.41 13.70
N LYS A 643 -42.17 36.57 14.87
CA LYS A 643 -40.72 36.66 14.98
C LYS A 643 -40.21 36.18 16.33
N ILE A 644 -39.20 35.31 16.33
CA ILE A 644 -38.32 35.05 17.47
C ILE A 644 -36.95 35.61 17.12
N LYS A 645 -36.30 36.32 18.05
CA LYS A 645 -34.93 36.79 17.86
C LYS A 645 -34.16 36.75 19.18
N GLY A 646 -32.86 36.51 19.13
CA GLY A 646 -32.00 36.59 20.31
C GLY A 646 -30.53 36.51 19.94
N LYS A 647 -29.70 37.10 20.81
CA LYS A 647 -28.26 36.85 20.85
C LYS A 647 -27.98 35.93 22.02
N PHE A 648 -27.14 34.93 21.81
CA PHE A 648 -26.79 33.94 22.80
C PHE A 648 -25.28 33.80 22.91
N LYS A 649 -24.78 33.61 24.12
CA LYS A 649 -23.39 33.27 24.39
C LYS A 649 -23.31 31.83 24.88
N ILE A 650 -22.38 31.07 24.34
CA ILE A 650 -22.10 29.69 24.72
C ILE A 650 -20.82 29.69 25.57
N LYS A 651 -20.90 29.08 26.75
CA LYS A 651 -19.74 28.79 27.60
C LYS A 651 -19.88 27.39 28.20
N GLY A 652 -19.10 26.46 27.65
CA GLY A 652 -19.23 25.03 27.88
C GLY A 652 -20.64 24.54 27.49
N GLU A 653 -21.33 23.96 28.47
CA GLU A 653 -22.69 23.44 28.29
C GLU A 653 -23.79 24.51 28.43
N ILE A 654 -23.44 25.75 28.76
CA ILE A 654 -24.39 26.82 29.09
C ILE A 654 -24.59 27.76 27.89
N LEU A 655 -25.85 27.96 27.52
CA LEU A 655 -26.33 28.96 26.57
C LEU A 655 -27.02 30.10 27.34
N ASP A 656 -26.39 31.27 27.42
CA ASP A 656 -26.93 32.46 28.11
C ASP A 656 -27.49 33.49 27.12
N THR A 657 -28.56 34.19 27.51
CA THR A 657 -29.11 35.32 26.76
C THR A 657 -29.67 36.39 27.68
N ASN A 658 -29.57 37.65 27.24
CA ASN A 658 -30.18 38.80 27.92
C ASN A 658 -31.22 39.55 27.06
N ASN A 659 -31.42 39.12 25.82
CA ASN A 659 -32.20 39.87 24.83
C ASN A 659 -33.04 38.98 23.90
N ALA A 660 -33.21 37.70 24.23
CA ALA A 660 -34.12 36.82 23.51
C ALA A 660 -35.56 37.35 23.63
N SER A 661 -36.28 37.36 22.52
CA SER A 661 -37.64 37.87 22.44
C SER A 661 -38.46 37.13 21.39
N MET A 662 -39.75 36.99 21.67
CA MET A 662 -40.75 36.46 20.76
C MET A 662 -41.89 37.44 20.60
N ASP A 663 -42.22 37.76 19.36
CA ASP A 663 -43.41 38.51 18.97
C ASP A 663 -44.43 37.54 18.39
N SER A 664 -45.53 37.33 19.11
CA SER A 664 -46.63 36.45 18.73
C SER A 664 -47.92 37.23 18.45
N VAL A 665 -48.96 36.55 17.97
CA VAL A 665 -50.27 37.16 17.74
C VAL A 665 -50.87 37.73 19.03
N SER A 666 -50.70 37.02 20.15
CA SER A 666 -51.38 37.33 21.42
C SER A 666 -50.51 38.05 22.45
N ALA A 667 -49.17 37.97 22.35
CA ALA A 667 -48.26 38.54 23.35
C ALA A 667 -46.85 38.83 22.79
N LYS A 668 -46.12 39.71 23.47
CA LYS A 668 -44.66 39.83 23.37
C LYS A 668 -44.02 39.13 24.57
N VAL A 669 -43.07 38.25 24.33
CA VAL A 669 -42.30 37.55 25.36
C VAL A 669 -40.86 38.02 25.29
N ARG A 670 -40.25 38.35 26.43
CA ARG A 670 -38.80 38.58 26.58
C ARG A 670 -38.24 37.53 27.51
N ILE A 671 -37.08 36.98 27.16
CA ILE A 671 -36.43 35.88 27.89
C ILE A 671 -35.00 36.32 28.24
N LYS A 672 -34.61 36.11 29.49
CA LYS A 672 -33.24 36.28 29.98
C LYS A 672 -32.85 35.09 30.86
N GLY A 673 -31.60 34.67 30.81
CA GLY A 673 -31.04 33.63 31.67
C GLY A 673 -30.45 32.49 30.85
N GLU A 674 -30.25 31.36 31.53
CA GLU A 674 -29.38 30.30 31.06
C GLU A 674 -30.18 29.07 30.64
N THR A 675 -29.62 28.35 29.67
CA THR A 675 -30.08 27.03 29.25
C THR A 675 -28.89 26.09 29.25
N ASN A 676 -28.96 24.99 29.99
CA ASN A 676 -27.93 23.95 29.87
C ASN A 676 -28.30 23.02 28.71
N LEU A 677 -27.45 22.99 27.68
CA LEU A 677 -27.66 22.26 26.43
C LEU A 677 -27.52 20.74 26.60
N ARG A 678 -26.63 20.29 27.49
CA ARG A 678 -26.36 18.86 27.70
C ARG A 678 -27.35 18.21 28.66
N ARG A 679 -27.61 18.85 29.80
CA ARG A 679 -28.61 18.44 30.79
C ARG A 679 -30.03 18.74 30.34
N LYS A 680 -30.21 19.53 29.27
CA LYS A 680 -31.51 19.96 28.74
C LYS A 680 -32.36 20.60 29.84
N THR A 681 -31.83 21.62 30.53
CA THR A 681 -32.54 22.32 31.60
C THR A 681 -32.60 23.83 31.36
N TYR A 682 -33.66 24.45 31.86
CA TYR A 682 -33.85 25.90 31.88
C TYR A 682 -33.52 26.49 33.26
N ASP A 683 -32.97 27.69 33.26
CA ASP A 683 -32.99 28.62 34.38
C ASP A 683 -33.16 30.06 33.84
N GLN A 684 -34.40 30.41 33.53
CA GLN A 684 -34.74 31.60 32.77
C GLN A 684 -35.79 32.45 33.47
N THR A 685 -35.77 33.75 33.21
CA THR A 685 -36.83 34.70 33.52
C THR A 685 -37.54 35.08 32.23
N MET A 686 -38.85 34.85 32.18
CA MET A 686 -39.72 35.21 31.07
C MET A 686 -40.66 36.34 31.46
N ILE A 687 -40.64 37.43 30.70
CA ILE A 687 -41.55 38.56 30.86
C ILE A 687 -42.56 38.52 29.71
N ILE A 688 -43.83 38.29 30.04
CA ILE A 688 -44.92 38.17 29.08
C ILE A 688 -45.77 39.45 29.11
N THR A 689 -45.88 40.12 27.96
CA THR A 689 -46.70 41.33 27.78
C THR A 689 -47.82 41.01 26.79
N PRO A 690 -49.08 40.86 27.24
CA PRO A 690 -50.23 40.64 26.36
C PRO A 690 -50.42 41.80 25.38
N LYS A 691 -50.85 41.51 24.14
CA LYS A 691 -51.31 42.52 23.20
C LYS A 691 -52.82 42.76 23.44
N ILE A 692 -53.19 43.97 23.79
CA ILE A 692 -54.61 44.36 23.91
C ILE A 692 -55.09 44.75 22.51
N SER A 693 -56.20 44.19 22.05
CA SER A 693 -56.83 44.59 20.78
C SER A 693 -57.76 45.79 21.00
N ASP A 694 -57.61 46.84 20.20
CA ASP A 694 -58.52 47.99 20.14
C ASP A 694 -59.84 47.63 19.46
N THR A 695 -60.70 46.83 20.10
CA THR A 695 -62.04 46.53 19.56
C THR A 695 -63.10 47.44 20.18
N LEU A 696 -63.74 48.22 19.30
CA LEU A 696 -64.84 49.17 19.48
C LEU A 696 -66.06 48.64 20.27
N PRO A 697 -66.89 49.53 20.88
CA PRO A 697 -68.18 49.16 21.46
C PRO A 697 -69.18 48.84 20.34
N ILE A 698 -69.79 47.66 20.40
CA ILE A 698 -70.82 47.23 19.45
C ILE A 698 -72.15 47.91 19.83
N LEU A 699 -72.65 48.76 18.93
CA LEU A 699 -74.01 49.27 18.93
C LEU A 699 -75.01 48.12 18.67
N GLY A 700 -75.95 47.94 19.59
CA GLY A 700 -77.14 47.10 19.40
C GLY A 700 -78.39 47.88 19.77
N THR A 701 -79.08 48.40 18.76
CA THR A 701 -80.40 49.04 18.85
C THR A 701 -81.46 48.09 19.42
N LEU A 702 -82.07 48.45 20.56
CA LEU A 702 -83.38 47.96 20.96
C LEU A 702 -84.35 49.14 20.89
N ALA A 703 -85.13 49.16 19.82
CA ALA A 703 -86.35 49.95 19.71
C ALA A 703 -87.52 49.05 20.11
N ALA A 704 -88.10 49.29 21.30
CA ALA A 704 -89.52 49.13 21.60
C ALA A 704 -89.78 49.50 23.08
N GLY A 705 -90.60 50.54 23.31
CA GLY A 705 -91.24 50.79 24.60
C GLY A 705 -90.97 52.16 25.21
N ASN A 706 -91.99 53.01 25.23
CA ASN A 706 -92.00 54.39 25.70
C ASN A 706 -91.62 54.55 27.19
N THR A 707 -90.61 55.40 27.49
CA THR A 707 -90.66 56.52 28.46
C THR A 707 -89.30 57.21 28.57
N VAL A 708 -89.36 58.54 28.70
CA VAL A 708 -88.35 59.58 28.95
C VAL A 708 -87.07 59.17 29.72
N GLY A 709 -85.92 59.72 29.33
CA GLY A 709 -84.79 59.90 30.25
C GLY A 709 -83.46 60.34 29.61
N TRP A 710 -83.06 61.59 29.82
CA TRP A 710 -81.79 62.18 29.41
C TRP A 710 -80.57 61.47 30.04
N GLY A 711 -79.48 61.30 29.30
CA GLY A 711 -78.22 60.79 29.86
C GLY A 711 -77.09 60.53 28.86
N LEU A 712 -76.85 61.43 27.90
CA LEU A 712 -75.87 61.22 26.81
C LEU A 712 -74.64 62.14 26.89
N LEU A 713 -74.23 62.62 28.06
CA LEU A 713 -73.17 63.65 28.17
C LEU A 713 -72.09 63.44 29.26
N LEU A 714 -71.74 62.20 29.63
CA LEU A 714 -70.64 61.99 30.61
C LEU A 714 -69.49 61.03 30.24
N LEU A 715 -69.40 60.51 29.01
CA LEU A 715 -68.35 59.52 28.67
C LEU A 715 -67.17 60.02 27.80
N GLN A 716 -67.01 61.33 27.60
CA GLN A 716 -65.87 61.89 26.86
C GLN A 716 -64.63 62.25 27.70
N LYS A 717 -64.59 61.94 29.01
CA LYS A 717 -63.42 62.26 29.86
C LYS A 717 -62.60 61.09 30.39
N ILE A 718 -63.01 59.82 30.18
CA ILE A 718 -62.31 58.66 30.78
C ILE A 718 -61.27 58.02 29.84
N PHE A 719 -61.29 58.28 28.53
CA PHE A 719 -60.38 57.64 27.58
C PHE A 719 -59.26 58.54 27.02
N LYS A 720 -58.87 59.60 27.76
CA LYS A 720 -57.72 60.46 27.41
C LYS A 720 -56.57 60.33 28.42
N LYS A 721 -56.08 59.11 28.63
CA LYS A 721 -54.66 58.90 28.93
C LYS A 721 -54.21 57.63 28.20
N PRO A 722 -53.12 57.66 27.43
CA PRO A 722 -52.54 56.43 26.94
C PRO A 722 -52.16 55.61 28.18
N ILE A 723 -52.64 54.38 28.28
CA ILE A 723 -52.16 53.42 29.28
C ILE A 723 -50.74 53.04 28.83
N GLU A 724 -49.76 53.90 29.12
CA GLU A 724 -48.34 53.72 28.74
C GLU A 724 -47.63 52.65 29.57
N LYS A 725 -48.33 51.89 30.39
CA LYS A 725 -47.74 50.77 31.14
C LYS A 725 -48.54 49.51 30.89
N SER A 726 -48.24 48.85 29.78
CA SER A 726 -48.56 47.43 29.64
C SER A 726 -47.81 46.67 30.73
N ILE A 727 -48.55 46.08 31.67
CA ILE A 727 -47.98 45.40 32.84
C ILE A 727 -47.47 44.03 32.37
N GLY A 728 -46.15 43.90 32.22
CA GLY A 728 -45.51 42.60 31.96
C GLY A 728 -45.62 41.69 33.17
N ILE A 729 -46.02 40.44 32.94
CA ILE A 729 -46.06 39.39 33.97
C ILE A 729 -44.74 38.63 33.94
N GLU A 730 -44.06 38.58 35.07
CA GLU A 730 -42.73 37.97 35.20
C GLU A 730 -42.82 36.55 35.77
N TYR A 731 -42.27 35.60 35.04
CA TYR A 731 -42.20 34.18 35.38
C TYR A 731 -40.74 33.72 35.47
N LYS A 732 -40.45 32.89 36.47
CA LYS A 732 -39.22 32.11 36.55
C LYS A 732 -39.49 30.71 36.00
N VAL A 733 -38.69 30.27 35.05
CA VAL A 733 -38.80 28.96 34.40
C VAL A 733 -37.55 28.16 34.66
N THR A 734 -37.72 27.01 35.31
CA THR A 734 -36.64 26.12 35.77
C THR A 734 -36.94 24.67 35.41
N GLY A 735 -35.99 23.75 35.54
CA GLY A 735 -36.23 22.31 35.31
C GLY A 735 -35.94 21.85 33.88
N SER A 736 -36.28 20.61 33.54
CA SER A 736 -35.94 19.98 32.25
C SER A 736 -36.76 20.53 31.07
N TRP A 737 -36.25 20.42 29.84
CA TRP A 737 -36.95 20.82 28.62
C TRP A 737 -38.31 20.13 28.44
N GLU A 738 -38.43 18.87 28.85
CA GLU A 738 -39.66 18.09 28.75
C GLU A 738 -40.70 18.42 29.84
N LYS A 739 -40.24 18.91 31.00
CA LYS A 739 -41.08 19.22 32.16
C LYS A 739 -40.64 20.53 32.83
N PRO A 740 -40.87 21.69 32.18
CA PRO A 740 -40.48 22.98 32.71
C PRO A 740 -41.36 23.39 33.90
N GLN A 741 -40.74 23.83 34.98
CA GLN A 741 -41.39 24.36 36.18
C GLN A 741 -41.51 25.89 36.06
N VAL A 742 -42.74 26.39 35.96
CA VAL A 742 -43.04 27.81 35.81
C VAL A 742 -43.57 28.39 37.12
N LYS A 743 -42.85 29.35 37.71
CA LYS A 743 -43.26 30.06 38.93
C LYS A 743 -43.48 31.54 38.64
N LEU A 744 -44.60 32.08 39.11
CA LEU A 744 -44.90 33.50 38.99
C LEU A 744 -44.09 34.31 40.01
N VAL A 745 -43.32 35.29 39.55
CA VAL A 745 -42.43 36.11 40.40
C VAL A 745 -43.10 37.42 40.78
N LYS A 746 -43.79 38.06 39.85
CA LYS A 746 -44.40 39.39 40.07
C LYS A 746 -45.80 39.48 39.45
N LYS A 747 -46.81 39.70 40.30
CA LYS A 747 -48.21 39.98 39.89
C LYS A 747 -48.42 41.49 39.63
N PRO A 748 -49.28 41.87 38.67
CA PRO A 748 -49.77 43.25 38.55
C PRO A 748 -50.40 43.73 39.86
N LYS A 749 -49.99 44.90 40.39
CA LYS A 749 -50.80 45.62 41.39
C LYS A 749 -51.81 46.48 40.63
N ILE A 750 -53.07 46.07 40.62
CA ILE A 750 -54.19 46.92 40.19
C ILE A 750 -54.61 47.73 41.43
N LYS A 751 -54.50 49.05 41.39
CA LYS A 751 -55.10 49.92 42.41
C LYS A 751 -56.62 49.85 42.23
N GLN A 752 -57.34 49.28 43.20
CA GLN A 752 -58.79 49.46 43.32
C GLN A 752 -59.03 50.72 44.15
N GLU A 753 -59.68 51.73 43.58
CA GLU A 753 -60.37 52.77 44.34
C GLU A 753 -61.72 52.21 44.77
N SER A 754 -61.96 52.12 46.08
CA SER A 754 -63.24 51.76 46.66
C SER A 754 -64.08 53.03 46.84
N GLU A 755 -65.11 53.24 46.03
CA GLU A 755 -66.22 54.15 46.34
C GLU A 755 -67.23 53.42 47.23
N SER A 756 -67.40 53.93 48.46
CA SER A 756 -68.48 53.56 49.35
C SER A 756 -69.72 54.38 49.00
N ILE A 757 -70.81 53.72 48.60
CA ILE A 757 -72.15 54.30 48.56
C ILE A 757 -73.00 53.48 49.53
N TYR A 758 -73.36 54.08 50.65
CA TYR A 758 -74.67 54.11 51.30
C TYR A 758 -74.50 54.54 52.76
N ASP A 759 -74.88 55.78 53.06
CA ASP A 759 -75.72 56.05 54.23
C ASP A 759 -76.62 57.25 53.91
N ALA A 760 -77.91 57.06 54.12
CA ALA A 760 -78.98 58.04 53.95
C ALA A 760 -79.69 58.19 55.31
N ASP A 761 -80.20 59.41 55.56
CA ASP A 761 -81.16 59.79 56.60
C ASP A 761 -80.73 59.80 58.08
N ARG A 762 -80.14 60.92 58.54
CA ARG A 762 -80.75 61.91 59.46
C ARG A 762 -79.80 63.02 59.87
#